data_AF-A0AA97ASN9-F1
#
_entry.id   AF-A0AA97ASN9-F1
#
_cell.length_a   1.000
_cell.length_b   1.000
_cell.length_c   1.000
_cell.angle_alpha   90.00
_cell.angle_beta   90.00
_cell.angle_gamma   90.00
#
_symmetry.space_group_name_H-M   'P 1'
#
loop_
_entity.id
_entity.type
_entity.pdbx_description
1 polymer ?
#
loop_
_entity_poly.entity_id
_entity_poly.type
_entity_poly.pdbx_seq_one_letter_code
_entity_poly.pdbx_strand_id
1 'polypeptide(L)'
;MTKRIALISEHATPLGIFGGVDSGGQNVYVGQLAKHLAAIGYQVDVFTRRDNQHLPDVAEWQQGVRVIHVPAGPPMNLPKEKLLPYINEFTAFVLDWCRQHMMYDLIHANFWMSALVAADIKRLLKIPFVVTFHALGRVRRLHQGDADQFPDERFAIEDRIVQEADFLIAECPQDRDDLLRLYHANPNRIRVIPCGFDTVEFWAINKAHARLTLGLSTDEFLILQLGRMVPRKGVDNVIRAFACLLKQQSLAARLLIVGGEADTPDPALTPEIGRLSAIAQELGVAARVTFAGRKGREVLKYYYSAADVFVTTPWYEPFGITPLEAMACGTPVIGSRVGGIQFTVKDGETGYLVPPNAPELLAERLLHLAENSPLRSLLGQQAIRRCQEHFTWPKVTSAVAALYEEVLSGASPVTDGEASQLAILDRGFEAVISAVQRSQRLLRPAIQAASQAMSACFARGGKVLICGNGGSAADAQHFAAELVGRFCCPHRAGLPAMALSADSAFLTAWANDVSYDDIFARQVETFAQAHDLLLGISTSGRSKNVIAAFQAARRLNVKTIALLGGDGGELRSLADIAIVIPALETQRIQEVQILVIHLLCELIEEHLLAADSSNVERLSQWSETNYLAVGTERLEPYRVVQEQPLHAGKTKRSQKVSLARTEKRGGG
;
A
#
# COMPACT_ATOMS: atom_id res chain seq x y z
N MET A 1 3.57 -21.02 -22.44
CA MET A 1 3.12 -22.25 -21.77
C MET A 1 2.63 -21.89 -20.39
N THR A 2 1.62 -22.57 -19.88
CA THR A 2 1.11 -22.38 -18.50
C THR A 2 2.18 -22.86 -17.51
N LYS A 3 2.65 -21.96 -16.63
CA LYS A 3 3.70 -22.28 -15.64
C LYS A 3 3.15 -23.10 -14.48
N ARG A 4 3.94 -24.04 -13.98
CA ARG A 4 3.60 -24.98 -12.91
C ARG A 4 4.48 -24.74 -11.69
N ILE A 5 3.84 -24.46 -10.55
CA ILE A 5 4.50 -24.14 -9.29
C ILE A 5 4.17 -25.20 -8.26
N ALA A 6 5.21 -25.72 -7.59
CA ALA A 6 5.03 -26.54 -6.40
C ALA A 6 5.17 -25.66 -5.15
N LEU A 7 4.08 -25.47 -4.40
CA LEU A 7 4.15 -24.91 -3.05
C LEU A 7 4.37 -26.07 -2.08
N ILE A 8 5.46 -26.05 -1.33
CA ILE A 8 5.70 -27.05 -0.27
C ILE A 8 5.39 -26.39 1.07
N SER A 9 4.49 -26.99 1.84
CA SER A 9 4.08 -26.55 3.18
C SER A 9 3.84 -27.78 4.05
N GLU A 10 4.91 -28.36 4.59
CA GLU A 10 4.90 -29.72 5.12
C GLU A 10 3.94 -29.93 6.31
N HIS A 11 3.78 -28.91 7.17
CA HIS A 11 2.97 -29.01 8.38
C HIS A 11 1.68 -28.17 8.33
N ALA A 12 1.59 -27.19 7.42
CA ALA A 12 0.50 -26.23 7.38
C ALA A 12 -0.34 -26.42 6.11
N THR A 13 -1.34 -27.30 6.21
CA THR A 13 -2.28 -27.56 5.12
C THR A 13 -3.16 -26.33 4.84
N PRO A 14 -3.37 -25.95 3.56
CA PRO A 14 -4.29 -24.88 3.19
C PRO A 14 -5.78 -25.29 3.32
N LEU A 15 -6.07 -26.58 3.53
CA LEU A 15 -7.42 -27.13 3.73
C LEU A 15 -7.83 -27.20 5.21
N GLY A 16 -6.94 -26.82 6.13
CA GLY A 16 -7.19 -26.90 7.57
C GLY A 16 -8.36 -26.02 8.02
N ILE A 17 -9.10 -26.47 9.03
CA ILE A 17 -10.13 -25.66 9.68
C ILE A 17 -9.45 -24.50 10.42
N PHE A 18 -9.59 -23.29 9.89
CA PHE A 18 -8.95 -22.10 10.45
C PHE A 18 -9.28 -21.90 11.94
N GLY A 19 -8.24 -21.75 12.78
CA GLY A 19 -8.37 -21.51 14.22
C GLY A 19 -8.12 -22.71 15.15
N GLY A 20 -7.76 -23.90 14.64
CA GLY A 20 -7.23 -25.00 15.47
C GLY A 20 -5.72 -24.87 15.80
N VAL A 21 -5.21 -25.74 16.68
CA VAL A 21 -3.80 -25.82 17.15
C VAL A 21 -2.76 -25.59 16.03
N ASP A 22 -2.98 -26.14 14.82
CA ASP A 22 -2.07 -26.08 13.66
C ASP A 22 -2.53 -25.15 12.52
N SER A 23 -3.59 -24.35 12.73
CA SER A 23 -4.10 -23.40 11.74
C SER A 23 -3.64 -21.97 12.05
N GLY A 24 -2.45 -21.63 11.55
CA GLY A 24 -1.80 -20.34 11.76
C GLY A 24 -1.78 -19.44 10.53
N GLY A 25 -0.95 -18.39 10.59
CA GLY A 25 -0.76 -17.46 9.46
C GLY A 25 -0.20 -18.11 8.21
N GLN A 26 0.63 -19.16 8.36
CA GLN A 26 1.18 -19.91 7.22
C GLN A 26 0.10 -20.60 6.39
N ASN A 27 -0.92 -21.21 7.03
CA ASN A 27 -2.03 -21.84 6.32
C ASN A 27 -2.80 -20.82 5.46
N VAL A 28 -3.08 -19.64 6.04
CA VAL A 28 -3.73 -18.53 5.34
C VAL A 28 -2.85 -18.07 4.17
N TYR A 29 -1.55 -17.89 4.40
CA TYR A 29 -0.60 -17.47 3.37
C TYR A 29 -0.56 -18.43 2.19
N VAL A 30 -0.29 -19.72 2.45
CA VAL A 30 -0.18 -20.75 1.40
C VAL A 30 -1.50 -20.88 0.65
N GLY A 31 -2.62 -20.91 1.36
CA GLY A 31 -3.94 -21.02 0.76
C GLY A 31 -4.27 -19.82 -0.12
N GLN A 32 -4.07 -18.60 0.36
CA GLN A 32 -4.39 -17.38 -0.39
C GLN A 32 -3.44 -17.17 -1.57
N LEU A 33 -2.14 -17.44 -1.40
CA LEU A 33 -1.17 -17.37 -2.49
C LEU A 33 -1.49 -18.38 -3.59
N ALA A 34 -1.81 -19.64 -3.25
CA ALA A 34 -2.18 -20.66 -4.23
C ALA A 34 -3.39 -20.23 -5.06
N LYS A 35 -4.45 -19.74 -4.39
CA LYS A 35 -5.69 -19.29 -5.05
C LYS A 35 -5.44 -18.14 -6.02
N HIS A 36 -4.68 -17.14 -5.59
CA HIS A 36 -4.44 -15.95 -6.40
C HIS A 36 -3.45 -16.21 -7.54
N LEU A 37 -2.46 -17.09 -7.34
CA LEU A 37 -1.57 -17.54 -8.42
C LEU A 37 -2.37 -18.26 -9.53
N ALA A 38 -3.28 -19.16 -9.14
CA ALA A 38 -4.15 -19.83 -10.10
C ALA A 38 -5.06 -18.84 -10.85
N ALA A 39 -5.59 -17.82 -10.16
CA ALA A 39 -6.42 -16.78 -10.77
C ALA A 39 -5.69 -15.96 -11.85
N ILE A 40 -4.36 -15.82 -11.77
CA ILE A 40 -3.53 -15.15 -12.79
C ILE A 40 -2.88 -16.13 -13.78
N GLY A 41 -3.31 -17.40 -13.79
CA GLY A 41 -2.97 -18.37 -14.83
C GLY A 41 -1.88 -19.39 -14.48
N TYR A 42 -1.38 -19.45 -13.25
CA TYR A 42 -0.47 -20.53 -12.84
C TYR A 42 -1.25 -21.83 -12.59
N GLN A 43 -0.55 -22.98 -12.71
CA GLN A 43 -1.01 -24.25 -12.15
C GLN A 43 -0.23 -24.51 -10.86
N VAL A 44 -0.95 -24.75 -9.76
CA VAL A 44 -0.35 -24.83 -8.43
C VAL A 44 -0.65 -26.18 -7.79
N ASP A 45 0.41 -26.84 -7.36
CA ASP A 45 0.35 -28.04 -6.54
C ASP A 45 0.87 -27.71 -5.14
N VAL A 46 0.05 -27.94 -4.11
CA VAL A 46 0.43 -27.74 -2.72
C VAL A 46 0.76 -29.09 -2.08
N PHE A 47 2.02 -29.33 -1.76
CA PHE A 47 2.48 -30.52 -1.05
C PHE A 47 2.41 -30.28 0.46
N THR A 48 1.63 -31.12 1.15
CA THR A 48 1.48 -31.10 2.62
C THR A 48 1.51 -32.53 3.15
N ARG A 49 1.95 -32.72 4.40
CA ARG A 49 1.96 -34.06 5.00
C ARG A 49 0.53 -34.56 5.21
N ARG A 50 0.32 -35.86 5.05
CA ARG A 50 -0.92 -36.53 5.44
C ARG A 50 -1.00 -36.61 6.97
N ASP A 51 -1.95 -35.92 7.55
CA ASP A 51 -2.22 -35.89 8.99
C ASP A 51 -3.49 -36.67 9.38
N ASN A 52 -4.21 -37.24 8.41
CA ASN A 52 -5.38 -38.08 8.61
C ASN A 52 -5.46 -39.18 7.53
N GLN A 53 -5.68 -40.42 7.97
CA GLN A 53 -5.76 -41.60 7.09
C GLN A 53 -6.87 -41.54 6.03
N HIS A 54 -7.91 -40.75 6.27
CA HIS A 54 -9.07 -40.64 5.38
C HIS A 54 -8.91 -39.57 4.29
N LEU A 55 -7.81 -38.83 4.29
CA LEU A 55 -7.54 -37.83 3.26
C LEU A 55 -7.18 -38.52 1.94
N PRO A 56 -7.69 -38.02 0.79
CA PRO A 56 -7.31 -38.53 -0.51
C PRO A 56 -5.84 -38.20 -0.81
N ASP A 57 -5.19 -39.00 -1.66
CA ASP A 57 -3.81 -38.72 -2.09
C ASP A 57 -3.69 -37.35 -2.77
N VAL A 58 -4.71 -37.00 -3.57
CA VAL A 58 -4.84 -35.70 -4.25
C VAL A 58 -6.25 -35.15 -4.00
N ALA A 59 -6.33 -33.90 -3.54
CA ALA A 59 -7.56 -33.14 -3.46
C ALA A 59 -7.56 -32.02 -4.51
N GLU A 60 -8.51 -32.09 -5.46
CA GLU A 60 -8.79 -31.00 -6.41
C GLU A 60 -9.51 -29.88 -5.67
N TRP A 61 -8.77 -28.85 -5.25
CA TRP A 61 -9.32 -27.83 -4.35
C TRP A 61 -10.14 -26.77 -5.12
N GLN A 62 -9.57 -26.26 -6.21
CA GLN A 62 -10.24 -25.37 -7.15
C GLN A 62 -9.52 -25.44 -8.50
N GLN A 63 -10.11 -24.83 -9.53
CA GLN A 63 -9.48 -24.78 -10.85
C GLN A 63 -8.05 -24.20 -10.76
N GLY A 64 -7.07 -24.98 -11.19
CA GLY A 64 -5.66 -24.61 -11.16
C GLY A 64 -4.94 -24.81 -9.82
N VAL A 65 -5.59 -25.36 -8.79
CA VAL A 65 -4.97 -25.67 -7.48
C VAL A 65 -5.32 -27.07 -7.00
N ARG A 66 -4.28 -27.89 -6.78
CA ARG A 66 -4.39 -29.22 -6.16
C ARG A 66 -3.64 -29.27 -4.85
N VAL A 67 -4.10 -30.10 -3.92
CA VAL A 67 -3.41 -30.41 -2.67
C VAL A 67 -3.00 -31.87 -2.68
N ILE A 68 -1.70 -32.13 -2.55
CA ILE A 68 -1.12 -33.47 -2.57
C ILE A 68 -0.73 -33.85 -1.15
N HIS A 69 -1.37 -34.90 -0.63
CA HIS A 69 -1.15 -35.40 0.73
C HIS A 69 -0.02 -36.44 0.75
N VAL A 70 1.16 -35.96 1.12
CA VAL A 70 2.40 -36.73 1.17
C VAL A 70 2.37 -37.73 2.34
N PRO A 71 2.47 -39.05 2.09
CA PRO A 71 2.40 -40.09 3.12
C PRO A 71 3.72 -40.24 3.88
N ALA A 72 4.29 -39.15 4.39
CA ALA A 72 5.53 -39.16 5.17
C ALA A 72 5.22 -39.31 6.66
N GLY A 73 5.60 -40.44 7.26
CA GLY A 73 5.27 -40.79 8.64
C GLY A 73 3.79 -41.16 8.87
N PRO A 74 3.37 -41.33 10.14
CA PRO A 74 2.03 -41.82 10.46
C PRO A 74 0.93 -40.81 10.10
N PRO A 75 -0.23 -41.24 9.56
CA PRO A 75 -1.30 -40.35 9.10
C PRO A 75 -2.20 -39.85 10.24
N MET A 76 -1.59 -39.17 11.22
CA MET A 76 -2.23 -38.58 12.40
C MET A 76 -1.67 -37.18 12.65
N ASN A 77 -2.32 -36.34 13.46
CA ASN A 77 -1.73 -35.06 13.80
C ASN A 77 -0.41 -35.24 14.57
N LEU A 78 0.64 -34.51 14.17
CA LEU A 78 1.94 -34.49 14.81
C LEU A 78 2.35 -33.05 15.10
N PRO A 79 2.86 -32.75 16.31
CA PRO A 79 3.50 -31.47 16.57
C PRO A 79 4.61 -31.23 15.58
N LYS A 80 4.66 -30.03 14.98
CA LYS A 80 5.66 -29.66 13.97
C LYS A 80 7.11 -29.83 14.43
N GLU A 81 7.37 -29.68 15.73
CA GLU A 81 8.69 -29.88 16.33
C GLU A 81 9.17 -31.35 16.23
N LYS A 82 8.26 -32.29 15.97
CA LYS A 82 8.55 -33.73 15.81
C LYS A 82 8.57 -34.20 14.35
N LEU A 83 8.46 -33.30 13.37
CA LEU A 83 8.33 -33.68 11.96
C LEU A 83 9.66 -33.93 11.25
N LEU A 84 10.78 -33.38 11.75
CA LEU A 84 12.09 -33.49 11.09
C LEU A 84 12.48 -34.93 10.67
N PRO A 85 12.25 -35.98 11.49
CA PRO A 85 12.59 -37.35 11.11
C PRO A 85 11.90 -37.86 9.84
N TYR A 86 10.75 -37.30 9.46
CA TYR A 86 9.95 -37.73 8.30
C TYR A 86 10.25 -36.92 7.03
N ILE A 87 11.12 -35.90 7.11
CA ILE A 87 11.39 -35.02 5.97
C ILE A 87 12.10 -35.76 4.82
N ASN A 88 12.93 -36.76 5.12
CA ASN A 88 13.55 -37.57 4.07
C ASN A 88 12.52 -38.38 3.26
N GLU A 89 11.53 -38.97 3.94
CA GLU A 89 10.42 -39.68 3.29
C GLU A 89 9.55 -38.71 2.47
N PHE A 90 9.29 -37.52 3.01
CA PHE A 90 8.61 -36.45 2.29
C PHE A 90 9.36 -36.06 1.01
N THR A 91 10.67 -35.83 1.10
CA THR A 91 11.53 -35.50 -0.05
C THR A 91 11.50 -36.59 -1.11
N ALA A 92 11.62 -37.86 -0.69
CA ALA A 92 11.58 -39.00 -1.60
C ALA A 92 10.26 -39.04 -2.40
N PHE A 93 9.13 -38.85 -1.71
CA PHE A 93 7.82 -38.81 -2.36
C PHE A 93 7.70 -37.69 -3.38
N VAL A 94 8.11 -36.45 -3.04
CA VAL A 94 8.02 -35.32 -3.98
C VAL A 94 8.95 -35.53 -5.18
N LEU A 95 10.14 -36.08 -4.98
CA LEU A 95 11.05 -36.44 -6.08
C LEU A 95 10.43 -37.45 -7.04
N ASP A 96 9.83 -38.51 -6.51
CA ASP A 96 9.19 -39.54 -7.33
C ASP A 96 7.93 -39.02 -8.02
N TRP A 97 7.17 -38.15 -7.35
CA TRP A 97 6.06 -37.42 -7.96
C TRP A 97 6.51 -36.61 -9.17
N CYS A 98 7.59 -35.82 -9.03
CA CYS A 98 8.16 -35.04 -10.13
C CYS A 98 8.57 -35.92 -11.32
N ARG A 99 9.15 -37.09 -11.06
CA ARG A 99 9.58 -38.03 -12.09
C ARG A 99 8.44 -38.73 -12.81
N GLN A 100 7.37 -39.07 -12.09
CA GLN A 100 6.28 -39.90 -12.59
C GLN A 100 5.14 -39.09 -13.22
N HIS A 101 4.88 -37.89 -12.72
CA HIS A 101 3.69 -37.13 -13.10
C HIS A 101 4.05 -35.90 -13.94
N MET A 102 4.91 -35.03 -13.42
CA MET A 102 5.27 -33.77 -14.08
C MET A 102 6.43 -33.07 -13.41
N MET A 103 7.20 -32.34 -14.22
CA MET A 103 8.20 -31.38 -13.73
C MET A 103 7.53 -30.05 -13.40
N TYR A 104 8.02 -29.39 -12.37
CA TYR A 104 7.65 -28.02 -12.00
C TYR A 104 8.68 -27.03 -12.53
N ASP A 105 8.23 -25.82 -12.85
CA ASP A 105 9.12 -24.74 -13.26
C ASP A 105 9.86 -24.16 -12.04
N LEU A 106 9.18 -24.09 -10.89
CA LEU A 106 9.72 -23.51 -9.65
C LEU A 106 9.07 -24.14 -8.41
N ILE A 107 9.84 -24.25 -7.33
CA ILE A 107 9.36 -24.65 -6.00
C ILE A 107 9.33 -23.43 -5.07
N HIS A 108 8.23 -23.19 -4.38
CA HIS A 108 8.19 -22.22 -3.28
C HIS A 108 7.98 -22.98 -1.96
N ALA A 109 9.04 -23.03 -1.16
CA ALA A 109 9.03 -23.65 0.14
C ALA A 109 8.53 -22.68 1.23
N ASN A 110 7.57 -23.15 2.03
CA ASN A 110 7.01 -22.43 3.16
C ASN A 110 7.43 -23.12 4.44
N PHE A 111 8.29 -22.45 5.23
CA PHE A 111 8.99 -22.98 6.42
C PHE A 111 10.29 -23.73 6.09
N TRP A 112 11.15 -23.86 7.11
CA TRP A 112 12.52 -24.37 6.93
C TRP A 112 12.58 -25.85 6.54
N MET A 113 11.66 -26.70 7.01
CA MET A 113 11.63 -28.11 6.62
C MET A 113 11.18 -28.28 5.16
N SER A 114 10.16 -27.54 4.70
CA SER A 114 9.82 -27.46 3.27
C SER A 114 10.99 -26.97 2.42
N ALA A 115 11.80 -26.05 2.95
CA ALA A 115 12.94 -25.53 2.21
C ALA A 115 14.12 -26.50 2.17
N LEU A 116 14.27 -27.37 3.17
CA LEU A 116 15.18 -28.51 3.13
C LEU A 116 14.77 -29.48 2.00
N VAL A 117 13.48 -29.80 1.89
CA VAL A 117 12.94 -30.62 0.79
C VAL A 117 13.27 -29.97 -0.57
N ALA A 118 12.98 -28.67 -0.72
CA ALA A 118 13.25 -27.95 -1.97
C ALA A 118 14.73 -27.90 -2.33
N ALA A 119 15.62 -27.71 -1.35
CA ALA A 119 17.07 -27.72 -1.57
C ALA A 119 17.58 -29.08 -2.07
N ASP A 120 17.08 -30.18 -1.50
CA ASP A 120 17.41 -31.53 -1.94
C ASP A 120 16.87 -31.82 -3.35
N ILE A 121 15.64 -31.37 -3.66
CA ILE A 121 15.07 -31.48 -5.01
C ILE A 121 15.88 -30.69 -6.03
N LYS A 122 16.27 -29.44 -5.73
CA LYS A 122 17.08 -28.61 -6.63
C LYS A 122 18.40 -29.29 -6.99
N ARG A 123 19.08 -29.92 -6.03
CA ARG A 123 20.35 -30.61 -6.29
C ARG A 123 20.20 -31.71 -7.33
N LEU A 124 19.10 -32.47 -7.26
CA LEU A 124 18.84 -33.64 -8.09
C LEU A 124 18.16 -33.31 -9.43
N LEU A 125 17.18 -32.42 -9.42
CA LEU A 125 16.33 -32.11 -10.58
C LEU A 125 16.59 -30.74 -11.20
N LYS A 126 17.46 -29.92 -10.60
CA LYS A 126 17.81 -28.55 -11.04
C LYS A 126 16.61 -27.58 -11.13
N ILE A 127 15.52 -27.89 -10.43
CA ILE A 127 14.38 -26.99 -10.29
C ILE A 127 14.76 -25.86 -9.31
N PRO A 128 14.65 -24.58 -9.70
CA PRO A 128 14.94 -23.47 -8.80
C PRO A 128 13.90 -23.38 -7.67
N PHE A 129 14.30 -22.81 -6.53
CA PHE A 129 13.38 -22.62 -5.41
C PHE A 129 13.52 -21.29 -4.69
N VAL A 130 12.38 -20.82 -4.19
CA VAL A 130 12.29 -19.68 -3.29
C VAL A 130 11.77 -20.11 -1.91
N VAL A 131 12.11 -19.34 -0.88
CA VAL A 131 11.76 -19.66 0.51
C VAL A 131 11.04 -18.50 1.17
N THR A 132 9.91 -18.78 1.79
CA THR A 132 9.34 -17.93 2.85
C THR A 132 9.47 -18.68 4.17
N PHE A 133 10.23 -18.16 5.13
CA PHE A 133 10.54 -18.89 6.36
C PHE A 133 9.39 -18.93 7.36
N HIS A 134 8.47 -17.96 7.35
CA HIS A 134 7.38 -17.76 8.34
C HIS A 134 7.83 -17.55 9.79
N ALA A 135 8.96 -18.12 10.22
CA ALA A 135 9.66 -17.80 11.45
C ALA A 135 11.10 -18.37 11.42
N LEU A 136 12.09 -17.52 11.67
CA LEU A 136 13.52 -17.90 11.71
C LEU A 136 13.90 -18.56 13.03
N GLY A 137 14.70 -19.64 12.98
CA GLY A 137 15.09 -20.41 14.15
C GLY A 137 15.89 -19.63 15.18
N ARG A 138 16.94 -18.91 14.76
CA ARG A 138 17.79 -18.11 15.66
C ARG A 138 17.00 -17.01 16.36
N VAL A 139 16.09 -16.36 15.64
CA VAL A 139 15.21 -15.32 16.20
C VAL A 139 14.24 -15.94 17.21
N ARG A 140 13.64 -17.10 16.89
CA ARG A 140 12.78 -17.81 17.83
C ARG A 140 13.54 -18.20 19.10
N ARG A 141 14.72 -18.79 18.99
CA ARG A 141 15.53 -19.18 20.15
C ARG A 141 15.93 -17.98 21.00
N LEU A 142 16.26 -16.84 20.39
CA LEU A 142 16.55 -15.57 21.09
C LEU A 142 15.39 -15.11 21.99
N HIS A 143 14.14 -15.26 21.54
CA HIS A 143 12.96 -14.77 22.27
C HIS A 143 12.28 -15.83 23.16
N GLN A 144 12.36 -17.11 22.80
CA GLN A 144 11.65 -18.19 23.48
C GLN A 144 12.55 -19.03 24.39
N GLY A 145 13.88 -18.97 24.22
CA GLY A 145 14.82 -19.80 24.98
C GLY A 145 14.46 -21.28 24.90
N ASP A 146 14.42 -21.94 26.05
CA ASP A 146 14.11 -23.38 26.17
C ASP A 146 12.66 -23.73 25.80
N ALA A 147 11.77 -22.73 25.66
CA ALA A 147 10.41 -22.98 25.16
C ALA A 147 10.38 -23.27 23.65
N ASP A 148 11.45 -22.99 22.90
CA ASP A 148 11.56 -23.38 21.49
C ASP A 148 12.03 -24.83 21.36
N GLN A 149 11.07 -25.74 21.22
CA GLN A 149 11.28 -27.19 21.20
C GLN A 149 11.78 -27.75 19.86
N PHE A 150 12.10 -26.88 18.89
CA PHE A 150 12.79 -27.33 17.67
C PHE A 150 14.23 -27.72 17.97
N PRO A 151 14.76 -28.74 17.28
CA PRO A 151 16.07 -29.28 17.59
C PRO A 151 17.17 -28.37 17.01
N ASP A 152 18.35 -28.37 17.64
CA ASP A 152 19.42 -27.41 17.32
C ASP A 152 20.03 -27.61 15.92
N GLU A 153 19.89 -28.81 15.31
CA GLU A 153 20.29 -29.06 13.92
C GLU A 153 19.58 -28.12 12.95
N ARG A 154 18.42 -27.56 13.34
CA ARG A 154 17.69 -26.54 12.58
C ARG A 154 18.59 -25.38 12.15
N PHE A 155 19.52 -24.92 12.99
CA PHE A 155 20.34 -23.75 12.65
C PHE A 155 21.27 -24.04 11.46
N ALA A 156 21.93 -25.20 11.45
CA ALA A 156 22.79 -25.61 10.35
C ALA A 156 21.98 -25.87 9.06
N ILE A 157 20.75 -26.38 9.21
CA ILE A 157 19.84 -26.60 8.09
C ILE A 157 19.38 -25.26 7.50
N GLU A 158 18.98 -24.29 8.32
CA GLU A 158 18.60 -22.95 7.85
C GLU A 158 19.77 -22.22 7.18
N ASP A 159 21.00 -22.34 7.70
CA ASP A 159 22.21 -21.79 7.04
C ASP A 159 22.38 -22.37 5.63
N ARG A 160 22.28 -23.69 5.50
CA ARG A 160 22.34 -24.37 4.20
C ARG A 160 21.27 -23.85 3.25
N ILE A 161 20.02 -23.76 3.71
CA ILE A 161 18.88 -23.30 2.92
C ILE A 161 19.10 -21.87 2.42
N VAL A 162 19.54 -20.97 3.31
CA VAL A 162 19.81 -19.57 2.97
C VAL A 162 20.87 -19.44 1.87
N GLN A 163 21.88 -20.30 1.86
CA GLN A 163 22.92 -20.30 0.83
C GLN A 163 22.46 -20.94 -0.50
N GLU A 164 21.62 -21.97 -0.44
CA GLU A 164 21.19 -22.74 -1.62
C GLU A 164 19.96 -22.18 -2.35
N ALA A 165 19.12 -21.41 -1.65
CA ALA A 165 17.93 -20.78 -2.23
C ALA A 165 18.30 -19.82 -3.37
N ASP A 166 17.48 -19.82 -4.42
CA ASP A 166 17.60 -18.83 -5.50
C ASP A 166 17.19 -17.46 -4.99
N PHE A 167 16.07 -17.40 -4.25
CA PHE A 167 15.62 -16.21 -3.54
C PHE A 167 14.96 -16.53 -2.20
N LEU A 168 15.05 -15.58 -1.29
CA LEU A 168 14.42 -15.55 0.01
C LEU A 168 13.37 -14.44 0.00
N ILE A 169 12.16 -14.76 0.44
CA ILE A 169 11.12 -13.78 0.71
C ILE A 169 11.16 -13.46 2.19
N ALA A 170 11.46 -12.20 2.49
CA ALA A 170 11.32 -11.63 3.83
C ALA A 170 9.94 -10.98 3.96
N GLU A 171 9.21 -11.28 5.03
CA GLU A 171 7.82 -10.81 5.16
C GLU A 171 7.74 -9.36 5.67
N CYS A 172 8.84 -8.82 6.19
CA CYS A 172 8.98 -7.43 6.58
C CYS A 172 10.46 -6.97 6.57
N PRO A 173 10.74 -5.66 6.70
CA PRO A 173 12.12 -5.17 6.78
C PRO A 173 12.94 -5.78 7.92
N GLN A 174 12.34 -5.97 9.10
CA GLN A 174 13.03 -6.59 10.24
C GLN A 174 13.43 -8.04 9.96
N ASP A 175 12.58 -8.80 9.27
CA ASP A 175 12.86 -10.18 8.86
C ASP A 175 14.03 -10.24 7.85
N ARG A 176 14.09 -9.28 6.92
CA ARG A 176 15.26 -9.10 6.04
C ARG A 176 16.53 -8.80 6.84
N ASP A 177 16.45 -7.89 7.81
CA ASP A 177 17.61 -7.53 8.63
C ASP A 177 18.10 -8.72 9.47
N ASP A 178 17.18 -9.56 9.96
CA ASP A 178 17.53 -10.80 10.65
C ASP A 178 18.17 -11.84 9.72
N LEU A 179 17.67 -12.01 8.48
CA LEU A 179 18.33 -12.84 7.46
C LEU A 179 19.76 -12.38 7.16
N LEU A 180 19.99 -11.07 7.03
CA LEU A 180 21.31 -10.51 6.77
C LEU A 180 22.26 -10.70 7.97
N ARG A 181 21.77 -10.35 9.17
CA ARG A 181 22.59 -10.29 10.38
C ARG A 181 22.85 -11.66 10.99
N LEU A 182 21.85 -12.53 11.04
CA LEU A 182 21.92 -13.81 11.74
C LEU A 182 22.25 -14.98 10.83
N TYR A 183 21.96 -14.88 9.52
CA TYR A 183 22.16 -15.98 8.56
C TYR A 183 23.14 -15.63 7.44
N HIS A 184 23.67 -14.40 7.43
CA HIS A 184 24.59 -13.91 6.40
C HIS A 184 24.04 -14.11 4.98
N ALA A 185 22.73 -13.93 4.83
CA ALA A 185 22.05 -14.06 3.55
C ALA A 185 22.60 -13.06 2.53
N ASN A 186 22.67 -13.46 1.26
CA ASN A 186 23.08 -12.55 0.20
C ASN A 186 21.98 -11.48 -0.01
N PRO A 187 22.27 -10.17 0.15
CA PRO A 187 21.27 -9.12 0.02
C PRO A 187 20.58 -9.09 -1.35
N ASN A 188 21.27 -9.50 -2.42
CA ASN A 188 20.73 -9.55 -3.78
C ASN A 188 19.77 -10.72 -4.01
N ARG A 189 19.62 -11.61 -3.02
CA ARG A 189 18.68 -12.75 -3.06
C ARG A 189 17.56 -12.60 -2.05
N ILE A 190 17.34 -11.41 -1.47
CA ILE A 190 16.26 -11.19 -0.51
C ILE A 190 15.27 -10.17 -1.10
N ARG A 191 14.00 -10.57 -1.20
CA ARG A 191 12.91 -9.67 -1.57
C ARG A 191 11.97 -9.49 -0.38
N VAL A 192 11.66 -8.24 -0.02
CA VAL A 192 10.65 -7.97 1.01
C VAL A 192 9.27 -8.01 0.38
N ILE A 193 8.49 -9.05 0.69
CA ILE A 193 7.10 -9.19 0.22
C ILE A 193 6.24 -9.55 1.44
N PRO A 194 5.34 -8.65 1.90
CA PRO A 194 4.51 -8.91 3.07
C PRO A 194 3.42 -9.96 2.78
N CYS A 195 2.76 -10.49 3.81
CA CYS A 195 1.49 -11.17 3.60
C CYS A 195 0.36 -10.18 3.30
N GLY A 196 -0.77 -10.73 2.85
CA GLY A 196 -1.97 -9.96 2.57
C GLY A 196 -3.12 -10.22 3.54
N PHE A 197 -4.20 -9.45 3.35
CA PHE A 197 -5.54 -9.77 3.84
C PHE A 197 -6.50 -9.96 2.66
N ASP A 198 -7.60 -10.65 2.93
CA ASP A 198 -8.67 -10.88 1.97
C ASP A 198 -9.73 -9.76 2.08
N THR A 199 -9.90 -8.99 1.00
CA THR A 199 -10.84 -7.87 0.92
C THR A 199 -12.31 -8.30 0.91
N VAL A 200 -12.59 -9.58 0.65
CA VAL A 200 -13.93 -10.16 0.71
C VAL A 200 -14.25 -10.61 2.14
N GLU A 201 -13.26 -11.14 2.87
CA GLU A 201 -13.43 -11.57 4.27
C GLU A 201 -13.45 -10.39 5.26
N PHE A 202 -12.55 -9.41 5.08
CA PHE A 202 -12.36 -8.31 6.02
C PHE A 202 -12.58 -6.95 5.37
N TRP A 203 -13.60 -6.26 5.87
CA TRP A 203 -13.95 -4.91 5.48
C TRP A 203 -14.63 -4.21 6.66
N ALA A 204 -14.66 -2.87 6.63
CA ALA A 204 -15.18 -2.06 7.72
C ALA A 204 -16.72 -2.11 7.84
N ILE A 205 -17.23 -2.75 8.88
CA ILE A 205 -18.66 -2.74 9.21
C ILE A 205 -18.99 -1.54 10.09
N ASN A 206 -20.21 -1.01 9.99
CA ASN A 206 -20.69 -0.03 10.95
C ASN A 206 -20.59 -0.58 12.39
N LYS A 207 -19.87 0.12 13.27
CA LYS A 207 -19.59 -0.32 14.64
C LYS A 207 -20.83 -0.65 15.46
N ALA A 208 -21.88 0.16 15.37
CA ALA A 208 -23.12 -0.08 16.12
C ALA A 208 -23.81 -1.37 15.64
N HIS A 209 -23.83 -1.61 14.33
CA HIS A 209 -24.34 -2.86 13.77
C HIS A 209 -23.49 -4.07 14.21
N ALA A 210 -22.16 -3.95 14.19
CA ALA A 210 -21.27 -5.02 14.64
C ALA A 210 -21.47 -5.36 16.12
N ARG A 211 -21.64 -4.35 16.99
CA ARG A 211 -21.95 -4.53 18.42
C ARG A 211 -23.30 -5.21 18.64
N LEU A 212 -24.34 -4.78 17.93
CA LEU A 212 -25.66 -5.39 18.00
C LEU A 212 -25.61 -6.88 17.60
N THR A 213 -24.94 -7.20 16.50
CA THR A 213 -24.78 -8.58 16.01
C THR A 213 -24.07 -9.47 17.02
N LEU A 214 -23.16 -8.91 17.83
CA LEU A 214 -22.41 -9.64 18.86
C LEU A 214 -23.06 -9.58 20.25
N GLY A 215 -24.19 -8.87 20.42
CA GLY A 215 -24.81 -8.67 21.73
C GLY A 215 -23.95 -7.83 22.69
N LEU A 216 -23.13 -6.92 22.17
CA LEU A 216 -22.23 -6.06 22.94
C LEU A 216 -22.85 -4.67 23.19
N SER A 217 -22.52 -4.06 24.33
CA SER A 217 -22.98 -2.71 24.68
C SER A 217 -22.42 -1.66 23.72
N THR A 218 -23.24 -0.68 23.36
CA THR A 218 -22.81 0.49 22.58
C THR A 218 -22.09 1.54 23.42
N ASP A 219 -22.23 1.50 24.74
CA ASP A 219 -21.84 2.60 25.63
C ASP A 219 -20.48 2.39 26.30
N GLU A 220 -19.86 1.22 26.08
CA GLU A 220 -18.54 0.89 26.61
C GLU A 220 -17.43 1.11 25.57
N PHE A 221 -16.25 1.50 26.05
CA PHE A 221 -15.01 1.47 25.29
C PHE A 221 -14.52 0.02 25.16
N LEU A 222 -14.56 -0.53 23.95
CA LEU A 222 -14.29 -1.94 23.70
C LEU A 222 -12.86 -2.15 23.19
N ILE A 223 -12.07 -2.88 23.98
CA ILE A 223 -10.71 -3.30 23.63
C ILE A 223 -10.77 -4.74 23.15
N LEU A 224 -10.30 -5.01 21.93
CA LEU A 224 -10.24 -6.36 21.39
C LEU A 224 -8.80 -6.89 21.42
N GLN A 225 -8.64 -8.10 21.94
CA GLN A 225 -7.48 -8.95 21.70
C GLN A 225 -7.96 -10.19 20.93
N LEU A 226 -7.26 -10.56 19.86
CA LEU A 226 -7.55 -11.77 19.08
C LEU A 226 -6.27 -12.51 18.73
N GLY A 227 -6.26 -13.83 18.91
CA GLY A 227 -5.19 -14.70 18.42
C GLY A 227 -5.16 -16.08 19.07
N ARG A 228 -4.06 -16.79 18.86
CA ARG A 228 -3.80 -18.06 19.55
C ARG A 228 -3.56 -17.81 21.05
N MET A 229 -4.14 -18.67 21.90
CA MET A 229 -4.02 -18.57 23.35
C MET A 229 -2.75 -19.27 23.82
N VAL A 230 -1.62 -18.58 23.68
CA VAL A 230 -0.30 -19.03 24.17
C VAL A 230 0.45 -17.86 24.83
N PRO A 231 1.29 -18.10 25.86
CA PRO A 231 1.92 -17.03 26.63
C PRO A 231 2.65 -15.98 25.81
N ARG A 232 3.41 -16.40 24.79
CA ARG A 232 4.19 -15.51 23.91
C ARG A 232 3.36 -14.49 23.12
N LYS A 233 2.03 -14.64 23.08
CA LYS A 233 1.13 -13.66 22.46
C LYS A 233 0.83 -12.46 23.38
N GLY A 234 1.28 -12.51 24.63
CA GLY A 234 1.29 -11.37 25.55
C GLY A 234 -0.12 -10.88 25.92
N VAL A 235 -1.09 -11.78 25.99
CA VAL A 235 -2.48 -11.42 26.38
C VAL A 235 -2.53 -10.97 27.84
N ASP A 236 -1.66 -11.51 28.69
CA ASP A 236 -1.49 -11.06 30.07
C ASP A 236 -1.01 -9.60 30.17
N ASN A 237 -0.11 -9.16 29.29
CA ASN A 237 0.28 -7.77 29.18
C ASN A 237 -0.94 -6.86 28.89
N VAL A 238 -1.86 -7.31 28.03
CA VAL A 238 -3.11 -6.58 27.72
C VAL A 238 -4.03 -6.53 28.95
N ILE A 239 -4.20 -7.64 29.68
CA ILE A 239 -5.02 -7.68 30.91
C ILE A 239 -4.43 -6.75 31.99
N ARG A 240 -3.10 -6.75 32.16
CA ARG A 240 -2.41 -5.86 33.11
C ARG A 240 -2.57 -4.40 32.73
N ALA A 241 -2.44 -4.05 31.45
CA ALA A 241 -2.68 -2.70 30.97
C ALA A 241 -4.13 -2.26 31.17
N PHE A 242 -5.08 -3.16 30.92
CA PHE A 242 -6.49 -2.91 31.18
C PHE A 242 -6.77 -2.62 32.66
N ALA A 243 -6.14 -3.36 33.57
CA ALA A 243 -6.21 -3.07 35.00
C ALA A 243 -5.60 -1.70 35.37
N CYS A 244 -4.50 -1.30 34.72
CA CYS A 244 -3.92 0.03 34.92
C CYS A 244 -4.87 1.13 34.44
N LEU A 245 -5.46 0.97 33.26
CA LEU A 245 -6.45 1.90 32.70
C LEU A 245 -7.64 2.13 33.66
N LEU A 246 -8.21 1.04 34.20
CA LEU A 246 -9.36 1.12 35.10
C LEU A 246 -9.04 1.73 36.48
N LYS A 247 -7.77 1.71 36.90
CA LYS A 247 -7.34 2.38 38.15
C LYS A 247 -7.19 3.90 37.97
N GLN A 248 -6.82 4.35 36.78
CA GLN A 248 -6.55 5.76 36.49
C GLN A 248 -7.82 6.58 36.25
N GLN A 249 -8.90 5.95 35.79
CA GLN A 249 -10.13 6.66 35.42
C GLN A 249 -11.36 5.78 35.61
N SER A 250 -12.48 6.41 36.00
CA SER A 250 -13.81 5.78 36.00
C SER A 250 -14.34 5.66 34.56
N LEU A 251 -13.71 4.81 33.75
CA LEU A 251 -14.09 4.54 32.37
C LEU A 251 -14.99 3.31 32.28
N ALA A 252 -16.11 3.41 31.56
CA ALA A 252 -16.90 2.25 31.15
C ALA A 252 -16.17 1.55 30.00
N ALA A 253 -15.40 0.49 30.31
CA ALA A 253 -14.59 -0.23 29.33
C ALA A 253 -14.67 -1.74 29.52
N ARG A 254 -14.48 -2.48 28.43
CA ARG A 254 -14.49 -3.95 28.39
C ARG A 254 -13.31 -4.47 27.56
N LEU A 255 -12.66 -5.52 28.06
CA LEU A 255 -11.65 -6.26 27.32
C LEU A 255 -12.27 -7.56 26.79
N LEU A 256 -12.34 -7.69 25.46
CA LEU A 256 -12.84 -8.87 24.77
C LEU A 256 -11.64 -9.65 24.20
N ILE A 257 -11.52 -10.92 24.58
CA ILE A 257 -10.43 -11.82 24.20
C ILE A 257 -11.01 -12.96 23.36
N VAL A 258 -10.58 -13.06 22.10
CA VAL A 258 -11.06 -14.05 21.13
C VAL A 258 -9.95 -15.03 20.78
N GLY A 259 -10.21 -16.32 20.96
CA GLY A 259 -9.28 -17.42 20.71
C GLY A 259 -9.44 -18.57 21.69
N GLY A 260 -8.67 -19.63 21.46
CA GLY A 260 -8.74 -20.90 22.20
C GLY A 260 -9.05 -22.08 21.27
N GLU A 261 -9.13 -23.27 21.84
CA GLU A 261 -9.32 -24.51 21.07
C GLU A 261 -10.80 -24.92 20.89
N ALA A 262 -11.71 -24.27 21.62
CA ALA A 262 -13.15 -24.53 21.58
C ALA A 262 -13.94 -23.23 21.30
N ASP A 263 -15.14 -23.38 20.72
CA ASP A 263 -15.99 -22.23 20.33
C ASP A 263 -16.48 -21.43 21.54
N THR A 264 -16.59 -22.09 22.70
CA THR A 264 -16.78 -21.49 24.01
C THR A 264 -15.47 -21.55 24.81
N PRO A 265 -15.19 -20.59 25.70
CA PRO A 265 -13.97 -20.61 26.52
C PRO A 265 -13.97 -21.84 27.42
N ASP A 266 -12.91 -22.64 27.34
CA ASP A 266 -12.73 -23.86 28.13
C ASP A 266 -11.29 -23.92 28.68
N PRO A 267 -11.08 -23.69 29.98
CA PRO A 267 -9.76 -23.78 30.61
C PRO A 267 -9.15 -25.19 30.61
N ALA A 268 -9.94 -26.26 30.50
CA ALA A 268 -9.43 -27.62 30.44
C ALA A 268 -8.84 -27.92 29.05
N LEU A 269 -9.50 -27.47 27.99
CA LEU A 269 -9.00 -27.59 26.61
C LEU A 269 -7.94 -26.53 26.27
N THR A 270 -8.03 -25.35 26.88
CA THR A 270 -7.10 -24.23 26.66
C THR A 270 -6.55 -23.73 28.02
N PRO A 271 -5.50 -24.37 28.56
CA PRO A 271 -4.93 -24.02 29.88
C PRO A 271 -4.54 -22.55 30.03
N GLU A 272 -4.12 -21.91 28.93
CA GLU A 272 -3.77 -20.49 28.92
C GLU A 272 -4.96 -19.58 29.24
N ILE A 273 -6.20 -19.93 28.83
CA ILE A 273 -7.41 -19.19 29.24
C ILE A 273 -7.57 -19.25 30.76
N GLY A 274 -7.30 -20.41 31.38
CA GLY A 274 -7.31 -20.58 32.83
C GLY A 274 -6.30 -19.67 33.53
N ARG A 275 -5.04 -19.65 33.05
CA ARG A 275 -3.98 -18.76 33.56
C ARG A 275 -4.36 -17.28 33.44
N LEU A 276 -4.84 -16.86 32.28
CA LEU A 276 -5.23 -15.46 32.02
C LEU A 276 -6.46 -15.05 32.86
N SER A 277 -7.40 -15.97 33.10
CA SER A 277 -8.55 -15.73 33.97
C SER A 277 -8.12 -15.51 35.42
N ALA A 278 -7.15 -16.29 35.93
CA ALA A 278 -6.59 -16.09 37.25
C ALA A 278 -5.92 -14.71 37.38
N ILE A 279 -5.14 -14.28 36.38
CA ILE A 279 -4.53 -12.94 36.36
C ILE A 279 -5.59 -11.84 36.39
N ALA A 280 -6.69 -11.98 35.64
CA ALA A 280 -7.78 -11.01 35.66
C ALA A 280 -8.49 -10.95 37.03
N GLN A 281 -8.59 -12.07 37.73
CA GLN A 281 -9.14 -12.14 39.10
C GLN A 281 -8.22 -11.48 40.12
N GLU A 282 -6.92 -11.80 40.09
CA GLU A 282 -5.90 -11.21 40.96
C GLU A 282 -5.85 -9.68 40.83
N LEU A 283 -6.03 -9.17 39.62
CA LEU A 283 -6.04 -7.74 39.33
C LEU A 283 -7.40 -7.06 39.60
N GLY A 284 -8.43 -7.82 39.98
CA GLY A 284 -9.77 -7.31 40.29
C GLY A 284 -10.57 -6.84 39.07
N VAL A 285 -10.23 -7.29 37.86
CA VAL A 285 -10.87 -6.86 36.60
C VAL A 285 -11.68 -7.95 35.89
N ALA A 286 -11.76 -9.15 36.46
CA ALA A 286 -12.43 -10.30 35.86
C ALA A 286 -13.86 -10.02 35.36
N ALA A 287 -14.65 -9.21 36.08
CA ALA A 287 -16.01 -8.85 35.68
C ALA A 287 -16.10 -8.03 34.37
N ARG A 288 -14.98 -7.46 33.91
CA ARG A 288 -14.89 -6.64 32.69
C ARG A 288 -14.00 -7.27 31.61
N VAL A 289 -13.53 -8.49 31.82
CA VAL A 289 -12.78 -9.28 30.84
C VAL A 289 -13.68 -10.41 30.35
N THR A 290 -13.89 -10.50 29.04
CA THR A 290 -14.72 -11.53 28.41
C THR A 290 -13.87 -12.40 27.50
N PHE A 291 -13.81 -13.69 27.79
CA PHE A 291 -13.24 -14.69 26.89
C PHE A 291 -14.35 -15.23 25.98
N ALA A 292 -14.20 -15.07 24.67
CA ALA A 292 -15.24 -15.44 23.69
C ALA A 292 -15.08 -16.88 23.15
N GLY A 293 -13.94 -17.52 23.41
CA GLY A 293 -13.55 -18.76 22.73
C GLY A 293 -13.11 -18.53 21.28
N ARG A 294 -12.92 -19.63 20.55
CA ARG A 294 -12.63 -19.65 19.10
C ARG A 294 -13.82 -19.13 18.31
N LYS A 295 -13.54 -18.44 17.21
CA LYS A 295 -14.55 -17.96 16.25
C LYS A 295 -14.07 -18.22 14.83
N GLY A 296 -15.02 -18.59 13.95
CA GLY A 296 -14.76 -18.76 12.53
C GLY A 296 -14.37 -17.44 11.86
N ARG A 297 -13.56 -17.52 10.80
CA ARG A 297 -13.03 -16.35 10.10
C ARG A 297 -14.13 -15.46 9.52
N GLU A 298 -15.22 -16.07 9.08
CA GLU A 298 -16.38 -15.40 8.49
C GLU A 298 -17.07 -14.41 9.43
N VAL A 299 -16.95 -14.62 10.75
CA VAL A 299 -17.54 -13.72 11.76
C VAL A 299 -16.54 -12.73 12.36
N LEU A 300 -15.22 -12.91 12.14
CA LEU A 300 -14.19 -12.07 12.78
C LEU A 300 -14.28 -10.58 12.38
N LYS A 301 -14.75 -10.27 11.17
CA LYS A 301 -15.00 -8.89 10.75
C LYS A 301 -15.93 -8.11 11.69
N TYR A 302 -16.90 -8.79 12.33
CA TYR A 302 -17.78 -8.18 13.33
C TYR A 302 -17.02 -7.87 14.62
N TYR A 303 -16.15 -8.77 15.07
CA TYR A 303 -15.34 -8.55 16.28
C TYR A 303 -14.40 -7.36 16.10
N TYR A 304 -13.66 -7.33 14.99
CA TYR A 304 -12.79 -6.21 14.66
C TYR A 304 -13.62 -4.91 14.61
N SER A 305 -14.65 -4.84 13.77
CA SER A 305 -15.44 -3.61 13.57
C SER A 305 -16.21 -3.14 14.82
N ALA A 306 -16.53 -4.03 15.77
CA ALA A 306 -17.17 -3.66 17.03
C ALA A 306 -16.21 -2.94 17.99
N ALA A 307 -14.91 -3.23 17.90
CA ALA A 307 -13.89 -2.71 18.80
C ALA A 307 -13.62 -1.22 18.58
N ASP A 308 -13.26 -0.52 19.65
CA ASP A 308 -12.70 0.83 19.55
C ASP A 308 -11.21 0.81 19.25
N VAL A 309 -10.52 -0.24 19.70
CA VAL A 309 -9.10 -0.47 19.49
C VAL A 309 -8.82 -1.96 19.49
N PHE A 310 -7.96 -2.40 18.58
CA PHE A 310 -7.40 -3.74 18.57
C PHE A 310 -6.01 -3.72 19.20
N VAL A 311 -5.74 -4.65 20.10
CA VAL A 311 -4.46 -4.75 20.82
C VAL A 311 -3.80 -6.08 20.55
N THR A 312 -2.52 -6.04 20.19
CA THR A 312 -1.70 -7.22 19.98
C THR A 312 -0.27 -6.95 20.44
N THR A 313 0.12 -7.55 21.57
CA THR A 313 1.43 -7.30 22.19
C THR A 313 2.29 -8.56 22.39
N PRO A 314 2.56 -9.32 21.33
CA PRO A 314 3.46 -10.47 21.42
C PRO A 314 4.90 -10.03 21.67
N TRP A 315 5.72 -10.93 22.21
CA TRP A 315 7.17 -10.68 22.39
C TRP A 315 7.95 -10.85 21.09
N TYR A 316 7.39 -11.62 20.16
CA TYR A 316 7.93 -11.85 18.83
C TYR A 316 6.77 -12.16 17.87
N GLU A 317 6.74 -11.46 16.74
CA GLU A 317 5.76 -11.69 15.68
C GLU A 317 6.46 -11.50 14.32
N PRO A 318 6.70 -12.58 13.56
CA PRO A 318 7.39 -12.49 12.27
C PRO A 318 6.62 -11.59 11.29
N PHE A 319 5.29 -11.68 11.28
CA PHE A 319 4.45 -10.87 10.40
C PHE A 319 3.28 -10.16 11.09
N GLY A 320 2.33 -10.91 11.64
CA GLY A 320 1.13 -10.35 12.29
C GLY A 320 0.01 -10.04 11.30
N ILE A 321 -0.68 -11.08 10.81
CA ILE A 321 -1.87 -10.96 9.95
C ILE A 321 -3.04 -10.29 10.70
N THR A 322 -3.21 -10.56 12.00
CA THR A 322 -4.34 -10.01 12.78
C THR A 322 -4.34 -8.47 12.88
N PRO A 323 -3.19 -7.77 13.02
CA PRO A 323 -3.14 -6.33 12.80
C PRO A 323 -3.71 -5.87 11.45
N LEU A 324 -3.38 -6.56 10.34
CA LEU A 324 -3.91 -6.21 9.02
C LEU A 324 -5.42 -6.40 8.93
N GLU A 325 -5.92 -7.51 9.46
CA GLU A 325 -7.37 -7.79 9.48
C GLU A 325 -8.11 -6.70 10.28
N ALA A 326 -7.59 -6.30 11.45
CA ALA A 326 -8.16 -5.22 12.25
C ALA A 326 -8.15 -3.87 11.52
N MET A 327 -7.01 -3.53 10.91
CA MET A 327 -6.83 -2.30 10.13
C MET A 327 -7.75 -2.26 8.91
N ALA A 328 -7.92 -3.38 8.20
CA ALA A 328 -8.84 -3.51 7.06
C ALA A 328 -10.32 -3.32 7.47
N CYS A 329 -10.66 -3.70 8.71
CA CYS A 329 -11.96 -3.42 9.32
C CYS A 329 -12.10 -2.01 9.91
N GLY A 330 -11.11 -1.12 9.72
CA GLY A 330 -11.16 0.26 10.20
C GLY A 330 -10.90 0.43 11.69
N THR A 331 -10.33 -0.58 12.33
CA THR A 331 -10.03 -0.54 13.77
C THR A 331 -8.57 -0.13 13.97
N PRO A 332 -8.30 0.96 14.73
CA PRO A 332 -6.93 1.35 15.03
C PRO A 332 -6.25 0.27 15.89
N VAL A 333 -4.95 0.07 15.67
CA VAL A 333 -4.17 -0.99 16.34
C VAL A 333 -3.19 -0.40 17.35
N ILE A 334 -3.14 -0.95 18.56
CA ILE A 334 -1.97 -0.81 19.44
C ILE A 334 -1.19 -2.11 19.39
N GLY A 335 -0.02 -2.07 18.76
CA GLY A 335 0.85 -3.20 18.52
C GLY A 335 2.12 -3.17 19.37
N SER A 336 2.70 -4.32 19.68
CA SER A 336 4.09 -4.35 20.16
C SER A 336 5.07 -3.95 19.06
N ARG A 337 6.11 -3.21 19.42
CA ARG A 337 7.21 -2.80 18.53
C ARG A 337 8.16 -3.97 18.26
N VAL A 338 7.64 -5.02 17.61
CA VAL A 338 8.38 -6.24 17.27
C VAL A 338 8.03 -6.71 15.86
N GLY A 339 9.04 -7.19 15.12
CA GLY A 339 8.90 -7.86 13.83
C GLY A 339 7.92 -7.20 12.86
N GLY A 340 7.04 -7.98 12.25
CA GLY A 340 6.14 -7.49 11.20
C GLY A 340 5.08 -6.49 11.67
N ILE A 341 4.75 -6.44 12.97
CA ILE A 341 3.81 -5.45 13.51
C ILE A 341 4.33 -4.02 13.29
N GLN A 342 5.65 -3.81 13.39
CA GLN A 342 6.28 -2.50 13.13
C GLN A 342 6.18 -2.05 11.68
N PHE A 343 6.06 -3.02 10.77
CA PHE A 343 5.90 -2.74 9.35
C PHE A 343 4.43 -2.50 8.99
N THR A 344 3.53 -3.30 9.55
CA THR A 344 2.09 -3.18 9.34
C THR A 344 1.55 -1.88 9.93
N VAL A 345 1.81 -1.61 11.22
CA VAL A 345 1.29 -0.44 11.94
C VAL A 345 2.27 0.73 11.84
N LYS A 346 1.81 1.85 11.29
CA LYS A 346 2.58 3.10 11.25
C LYS A 346 2.24 3.94 12.48
N ASP A 347 3.20 4.06 13.38
CA ASP A 347 3.07 4.72 14.69
C ASP A 347 2.55 6.16 14.55
N GLY A 348 1.46 6.49 15.23
CA GLY A 348 0.78 7.78 15.17
C GLY A 348 -0.09 8.01 13.92
N GLU A 349 -0.11 7.09 12.95
CA GLU A 349 -0.87 7.26 11.69
C GLU A 349 -1.93 6.17 11.48
N THR A 350 -1.63 4.90 11.76
CA THR A 350 -2.63 3.82 11.65
C THR A 350 -2.94 3.16 13.00
N GLY A 351 -2.28 3.64 14.05
CA GLY A 351 -2.23 3.01 15.36
C GLY A 351 -1.03 3.49 16.16
N TYR A 352 -0.69 2.76 17.23
CA TYR A 352 0.48 3.03 18.06
C TYR A 352 1.32 1.78 18.28
N LEU A 353 2.63 2.00 18.45
CA LEU A 353 3.58 0.94 18.77
C LEU A 353 4.14 1.12 20.19
N VAL A 354 3.97 0.11 21.03
CA VAL A 354 4.48 0.07 22.41
C VAL A 354 5.56 -1.01 22.60
N PRO A 355 6.49 -0.87 23.56
CA PRO A 355 7.39 -1.97 23.90
C PRO A 355 6.61 -3.23 24.36
N PRO A 356 7.12 -4.45 24.10
CA PRO A 356 6.54 -5.65 24.71
C PRO A 356 6.71 -5.61 26.24
N ASN A 357 5.79 -6.26 26.96
CA ASN A 357 5.81 -6.34 28.43
C ASN A 357 5.81 -4.99 29.17
N ALA A 358 5.20 -3.96 28.58
CA ALA A 358 5.06 -2.63 29.17
C ALA A 358 3.57 -2.26 29.36
N PRO A 359 2.89 -2.83 30.38
CA PRO A 359 1.46 -2.64 30.55
C PRO A 359 1.06 -1.19 30.87
N GLU A 360 1.92 -0.43 31.55
CA GLU A 360 1.68 0.98 31.88
C GLU A 360 1.64 1.85 30.61
N LEU A 361 2.63 1.68 29.72
CA LEU A 361 2.68 2.40 28.44
C LEU A 361 1.54 2.00 27.50
N LEU A 362 1.15 0.72 27.53
CA LEU A 362 -0.04 0.25 26.82
C LEU A 362 -1.31 0.93 27.37
N ALA A 363 -1.44 1.03 28.70
CA ALA A 363 -2.57 1.70 29.34
C ALA A 363 -2.65 3.19 28.98
N GLU A 364 -1.52 3.90 28.92
CA GLU A 364 -1.46 5.30 28.48
C GLU A 364 -1.99 5.47 27.05
N ARG A 365 -1.60 4.59 26.12
CA ARG A 365 -2.11 4.64 24.74
C ARG A 365 -3.59 4.27 24.64
N LEU A 366 -4.05 3.33 25.45
CA LEU A 366 -5.47 3.00 25.55
C LEU A 366 -6.29 4.17 26.07
N LEU A 367 -5.83 4.85 27.13
CA LEU A 367 -6.46 6.04 27.70
C LEU A 367 -6.52 7.17 26.66
N HIS A 368 -5.40 7.46 26.02
CA HIS A 368 -5.34 8.46 24.97
C HIS A 368 -6.35 8.20 23.84
N LEU A 369 -6.44 6.95 23.39
CA LEU A 369 -7.43 6.59 22.39
C LEU A 369 -8.85 6.67 22.95
N ALA A 370 -9.13 6.26 24.18
CA ALA A 370 -10.45 6.31 24.80
C ALA A 370 -11.01 7.74 24.87
N GLU A 371 -10.16 8.71 25.20
CA GLU A 371 -10.52 10.12 25.33
C GLU A 371 -10.70 10.84 23.98
N ASN A 372 -10.10 10.32 22.90
CA ASN A 372 -10.03 11.00 21.61
C ASN A 372 -10.79 10.25 20.49
N SER A 373 -12.13 10.31 20.51
CA SER A 373 -12.97 9.68 19.47
C SER A 373 -12.64 10.12 18.03
N PRO A 374 -12.43 11.43 17.72
CA PRO A 374 -12.05 11.86 16.37
C PRO A 374 -10.72 11.26 15.90
N LEU A 375 -9.75 11.11 16.81
CA LEU A 375 -8.47 10.49 16.50
C LEU A 375 -8.64 9.00 16.15
N ARG A 376 -9.48 8.25 16.89
CA ARG A 376 -9.77 6.84 16.57
C ARG A 376 -10.33 6.70 15.15
N SER A 377 -11.25 7.58 14.76
CA SER A 377 -11.82 7.60 13.41
C SER A 377 -10.77 7.91 12.34
N LEU A 378 -9.88 8.89 12.60
CA LEU A 378 -8.79 9.24 11.68
C LEU A 378 -7.83 8.07 11.48
N LEU A 379 -7.33 7.48 12.57
CA LEU A 379 -6.42 6.34 12.53
C LEU A 379 -7.05 5.13 11.82
N GLY A 380 -8.34 4.87 12.04
CA GLY A 380 -9.07 3.81 11.35
C GLY A 380 -9.17 4.03 9.84
N GLN A 381 -9.41 5.26 9.38
CA GLN A 381 -9.44 5.60 7.95
C GLN A 381 -8.05 5.45 7.30
N GLN A 382 -7.01 5.91 7.99
CA GLN A 382 -5.61 5.78 7.54
C GLN A 382 -5.18 4.30 7.51
N ALA A 383 -5.63 3.50 8.48
CA ALA A 383 -5.41 2.06 8.52
C ALA A 383 -6.00 1.33 7.31
N ILE A 384 -7.27 1.60 6.98
CA ILE A 384 -7.94 1.01 5.79
C ILE A 384 -7.16 1.36 4.53
N ARG A 385 -6.82 2.65 4.35
CA ARG A 385 -6.10 3.12 3.16
C ARG A 385 -4.77 2.37 3.01
N ARG A 386 -3.98 2.32 4.08
CA ARG A 386 -2.69 1.61 4.09
C ARG A 386 -2.84 0.13 3.74
N CYS A 387 -3.82 -0.55 4.31
CA CYS A 387 -4.15 -1.94 3.98
C CYS A 387 -4.44 -2.12 2.49
N GLN A 388 -5.33 -1.31 1.93
CA GLN A 388 -5.71 -1.38 0.51
C GLN A 388 -4.54 -1.05 -0.43
N GLU A 389 -3.66 -0.14 -0.03
CA GLU A 389 -2.51 0.29 -0.82
C GLU A 389 -1.38 -0.75 -0.85
N HIS A 390 -1.17 -1.53 0.21
CA HIS A 390 0.04 -2.34 0.34
C HIS A 390 -0.17 -3.83 0.61
N PHE A 391 -1.30 -4.22 1.18
CA PHE A 391 -1.43 -5.51 1.86
C PHE A 391 -2.61 -6.35 1.35
N THR A 392 -3.06 -6.18 0.11
CA THR A 392 -4.08 -7.07 -0.47
C THR A 392 -3.44 -8.29 -1.10
N TRP A 393 -4.09 -9.46 -1.02
CA TRP A 393 -3.58 -10.68 -1.66
C TRP A 393 -3.26 -10.53 -3.16
N PRO A 394 -4.09 -9.83 -3.99
CA PRO A 394 -3.71 -9.56 -5.37
C PRO A 394 -2.35 -8.89 -5.52
N LYS A 395 -2.04 -7.87 -4.70
CA LYS A 395 -0.75 -7.16 -4.75
C LYS A 395 0.40 -8.04 -4.30
N VAL A 396 0.21 -8.78 -3.20
CA VAL A 396 1.21 -9.73 -2.69
C VAL A 396 1.52 -10.79 -3.74
N THR A 397 0.49 -11.38 -4.33
CA THR A 397 0.64 -12.37 -5.39
C THR A 397 1.31 -11.80 -6.64
N SER A 398 0.97 -10.58 -7.07
CA SER A 398 1.68 -9.93 -8.18
C SER A 398 3.17 -9.76 -7.89
N ALA A 399 3.55 -9.37 -6.67
CA ALA A 399 4.95 -9.26 -6.28
C ALA A 399 5.65 -10.64 -6.24
N VAL A 400 5.00 -11.68 -5.71
CA VAL A 400 5.53 -13.05 -5.72
C VAL A 400 5.66 -13.58 -7.15
N ALA A 401 4.67 -13.35 -8.01
CA ALA A 401 4.71 -13.76 -9.41
C ALA A 401 5.84 -13.06 -10.18
N ALA A 402 6.04 -11.75 -9.96
CA ALA A 402 7.18 -11.03 -10.54
C ALA A 402 8.52 -11.63 -10.12
N LEU A 403 8.65 -12.02 -8.84
CA LEU A 403 9.83 -12.74 -8.35
C LEU A 403 9.98 -14.12 -9.02
N TYR A 404 8.89 -14.86 -9.25
CA TYR A 404 8.97 -16.12 -9.97
C TYR A 404 9.48 -15.92 -11.40
N GLU A 405 9.00 -14.89 -12.11
CA GLU A 405 9.50 -14.57 -13.45
C GLU A 405 10.99 -14.19 -13.44
N GLU A 406 11.44 -13.43 -12.44
CA GLU A 406 12.86 -13.09 -12.23
C GLU A 406 13.69 -14.37 -12.09
N VAL A 407 13.28 -15.30 -11.23
CA VAL A 407 13.96 -16.58 -11.02
C VAL A 407 13.98 -17.44 -12.29
N LEU A 408 12.84 -17.54 -12.98
CA LEU A 408 12.68 -18.39 -14.16
C LEU A 408 13.40 -17.86 -15.41
N SER A 409 13.54 -16.53 -15.53
CA SER A 409 14.26 -15.92 -16.65
C SER A 409 15.78 -16.05 -16.53
N GLY A 410 16.31 -16.42 -15.35
CA GLY A 410 17.75 -16.48 -15.09
C GLY A 410 18.43 -15.11 -15.18
N ALA A 411 17.66 -14.02 -15.19
CA ALA A 411 18.20 -12.67 -15.15
C ALA A 411 18.99 -12.52 -13.84
N SER A 412 20.27 -12.15 -13.94
CA SER A 412 21.01 -11.71 -12.77
C SER A 412 20.28 -10.51 -12.16
N PRO A 413 20.22 -10.40 -10.81
CA PRO A 413 19.48 -9.34 -10.15
C PRO A 413 19.93 -8.00 -10.72
N VAL A 414 19.00 -7.30 -11.37
CA VAL A 414 19.18 -5.92 -11.81
C VAL A 414 19.51 -5.14 -10.55
N THR A 415 20.71 -4.59 -10.48
CA THR A 415 21.20 -3.82 -9.34
C THR A 415 20.13 -2.83 -8.87
N ASP A 416 19.87 -2.81 -7.55
CA ASP A 416 18.78 -2.10 -6.86
C ASP A 416 18.52 -0.64 -7.30
N GLY A 417 19.46 0.01 -7.98
CA GLY A 417 19.28 1.35 -8.57
C GLY A 417 18.31 1.39 -9.75
N GLU A 418 18.44 0.50 -10.74
CA GLU A 418 17.65 0.57 -11.99
C GLU A 418 16.24 0.00 -11.80
N ALA A 419 16.09 -1.11 -11.07
CA ALA A 419 14.78 -1.67 -10.76
C ALA A 419 13.96 -0.76 -9.82
N SER A 420 14.61 -0.08 -8.86
CA SER A 420 13.94 0.93 -8.05
C SER A 420 13.54 2.15 -8.87
N GLN A 421 14.34 2.56 -9.85
CA GLN A 421 13.99 3.64 -10.77
C GLN A 421 12.81 3.26 -11.66
N LEU A 422 12.83 2.09 -12.31
CA LEU A 422 11.72 1.59 -13.12
C LEU A 422 10.43 1.48 -12.30
N ALA A 423 10.49 0.97 -11.08
CA ALA A 423 9.32 0.90 -10.21
C ALA A 423 8.81 2.29 -9.77
N ILE A 424 9.67 3.30 -9.65
CA ILE A 424 9.25 4.70 -9.44
C ILE A 424 8.54 5.22 -10.70
N LEU A 425 9.06 4.92 -11.89
CA LEU A 425 8.45 5.31 -13.16
C LEU A 425 7.05 4.69 -13.29
N ASP A 426 6.94 3.37 -13.10
CA ASP A 426 5.68 2.63 -13.23
C ASP A 426 4.64 3.14 -12.22
N ARG A 427 5.01 3.26 -10.93
CA ARG A 427 4.12 3.85 -9.93
C ARG A 427 3.71 5.28 -10.28
N GLY A 428 4.63 6.04 -10.87
CA GLY A 428 4.36 7.38 -11.37
C GLY A 428 3.23 7.37 -12.39
N PHE A 429 3.37 6.58 -13.47
CA PHE A 429 2.37 6.45 -14.52
C PHE A 429 1.04 5.91 -13.99
N GLU A 430 1.05 4.83 -13.20
CA GLU A 430 -0.15 4.24 -12.62
C GLU A 430 -0.93 5.24 -11.74
N ALA A 431 -0.22 6.03 -10.94
CA ALA A 431 -0.85 7.02 -10.06
C ALA A 431 -1.51 8.16 -10.88
N VAL A 432 -0.89 8.62 -11.97
CA VAL A 432 -1.51 9.61 -12.87
C VAL A 432 -2.73 9.02 -13.57
N ILE A 433 -2.61 7.82 -14.13
CA ILE A 433 -3.71 7.12 -14.81
C ILE A 433 -4.92 7.02 -13.87
N SER A 434 -4.70 6.59 -12.62
CA SER A 434 -5.75 6.50 -11.61
C SER A 434 -6.38 7.87 -11.26
N ALA A 435 -5.56 8.92 -11.12
CA ALA A 435 -6.05 10.27 -10.88
C ALA A 435 -6.90 10.81 -12.05
N VAL A 436 -6.45 10.61 -13.28
CA VAL A 436 -7.17 11.00 -14.51
C VAL A 436 -8.49 10.23 -14.63
N GLN A 437 -8.49 8.91 -14.44
CA GLN A 437 -9.72 8.10 -14.52
C GLN A 437 -10.76 8.51 -13.49
N ARG A 438 -10.35 8.81 -12.25
CA ARG A 438 -11.26 9.35 -11.22
C ARG A 438 -11.79 10.73 -11.62
N SER A 439 -10.92 11.60 -12.09
CA SER A 439 -11.27 12.96 -12.50
C SER A 439 -12.24 12.96 -13.68
N GLN A 440 -12.05 12.08 -14.66
CA GLN A 440 -12.94 11.90 -15.80
C GLN A 440 -14.38 11.56 -15.37
N ARG A 441 -14.56 10.81 -14.28
CA ARG A 441 -15.89 10.46 -13.75
C ARG A 441 -16.54 11.60 -12.98
N LEU A 442 -15.75 12.40 -12.25
CA LEU A 442 -16.24 13.34 -11.25
C LEU A 442 -16.28 14.81 -11.72
N LEU A 443 -15.36 15.22 -12.60
CA LEU A 443 -15.14 16.65 -12.88
C LEU A 443 -15.92 17.19 -14.08
N ARG A 444 -16.54 16.32 -14.92
CA ARG A 444 -17.22 16.75 -16.16
C ARG A 444 -18.19 17.92 -15.95
N PRO A 445 -19.12 17.89 -14.95
CA PRO A 445 -20.08 18.98 -14.79
C PRO A 445 -19.40 20.30 -14.41
N ALA A 446 -18.38 20.26 -13.56
CA ALA A 446 -17.67 21.45 -13.09
C ALA A 446 -16.81 22.07 -14.21
N ILE A 447 -16.14 21.24 -15.02
CA ILE A 447 -15.38 21.69 -16.20
C ILE A 447 -16.30 22.35 -17.22
N GLN A 448 -17.46 21.75 -17.51
CA GLN A 448 -18.45 22.31 -18.42
C GLN A 448 -19.01 23.64 -17.92
N ALA A 449 -19.36 23.74 -16.63
CA ALA A 449 -19.84 24.99 -16.04
C ALA A 449 -18.77 26.09 -16.12
N ALA A 450 -17.50 25.75 -15.85
CA ALA A 450 -16.39 26.68 -15.95
C ALA A 450 -16.15 27.17 -17.39
N SER A 451 -16.14 26.27 -18.39
CA SER A 451 -15.95 26.67 -19.78
C SER A 451 -17.08 27.56 -20.28
N GLN A 452 -18.34 27.26 -19.94
CA GLN A 452 -19.49 28.10 -20.27
C GLN A 452 -19.38 29.50 -19.63
N ALA A 453 -18.99 29.59 -18.36
CA ALA A 453 -18.82 30.86 -17.67
C ALA A 453 -17.70 31.71 -18.29
N MET A 454 -16.59 31.08 -18.70
CA MET A 454 -15.50 31.75 -19.40
C MET A 454 -15.91 32.21 -20.81
N SER A 455 -16.56 31.36 -21.61
CA SER A 455 -17.06 31.74 -22.95
C SER A 455 -18.04 32.91 -22.86
N ALA A 456 -18.96 32.89 -21.89
CA ALA A 456 -19.89 33.99 -21.66
C ALA A 456 -19.18 35.28 -21.20
N CYS A 457 -18.07 35.17 -20.46
CA CYS A 457 -17.23 36.30 -20.10
C CYS A 457 -16.62 36.97 -21.33
N PHE A 458 -16.08 36.18 -22.25
CA PHE A 458 -15.50 36.71 -23.48
C PHE A 458 -16.54 37.29 -24.43
N ALA A 459 -17.70 36.64 -24.58
CA ALA A 459 -18.77 37.10 -25.47
C ALA A 459 -19.30 38.50 -25.10
N ARG A 460 -19.23 38.88 -23.82
CA ARG A 460 -19.60 40.22 -23.33
C ARG A 460 -18.44 41.21 -23.27
N GLY A 461 -17.28 40.87 -23.84
CA GLY A 461 -16.08 41.71 -23.87
C GLY A 461 -15.26 41.75 -22.58
N GLY A 462 -15.52 40.83 -21.64
CA GLY A 462 -14.78 40.72 -20.38
C GLY A 462 -13.46 39.96 -20.51
N LYS A 463 -12.62 40.09 -19.49
CA LYS A 463 -11.32 39.42 -19.39
C LYS A 463 -11.26 38.40 -18.26
N VAL A 464 -10.34 37.44 -18.38
CA VAL A 464 -10.06 36.44 -17.35
C VAL A 464 -8.74 36.79 -16.65
N LEU A 465 -8.82 37.06 -15.34
CA LEU A 465 -7.66 37.22 -14.47
C LEU A 465 -7.33 35.87 -13.85
N ILE A 466 -6.06 35.46 -13.83
CA ILE A 466 -5.63 34.13 -13.38
C ILE A 466 -4.55 34.27 -12.32
N CYS A 467 -4.71 33.59 -11.17
CA CYS A 467 -3.74 33.64 -10.08
C CYS A 467 -3.42 32.25 -9.49
N GLY A 468 -2.22 32.10 -8.96
CA GLY A 468 -1.71 30.87 -8.37
C GLY A 468 -0.26 31.06 -7.90
N ASN A 469 0.24 30.15 -7.06
CA ASN A 469 1.62 30.18 -6.53
C ASN A 469 2.46 29.02 -7.10
N GLY A 470 3.77 29.22 -7.25
CA GLY A 470 4.70 28.15 -7.64
C GLY A 470 4.32 27.50 -8.98
N GLY A 471 4.15 26.17 -9.01
CA GLY A 471 3.68 25.47 -10.22
C GLY A 471 2.34 26.00 -10.74
N SER A 472 1.41 26.35 -9.84
CA SER A 472 0.14 26.97 -10.23
C SER A 472 0.29 28.38 -10.80
N ALA A 473 1.40 29.08 -10.49
CA ALA A 473 1.73 30.36 -11.12
C ALA A 473 2.20 30.16 -12.57
N ALA A 474 2.92 29.06 -12.85
CA ALA A 474 3.33 28.68 -14.19
C ALA A 474 2.11 28.26 -15.02
N ASP A 475 1.21 27.44 -14.46
CA ASP A 475 -0.05 27.06 -15.11
C ASP A 475 -0.95 28.27 -15.39
N ALA A 476 -0.97 29.27 -14.50
CA ALA A 476 -1.69 30.52 -14.72
C ALA A 476 -1.15 31.29 -15.94
N GLN A 477 0.17 31.38 -16.09
CA GLN A 477 0.81 32.01 -17.24
C GLN A 477 0.59 31.18 -18.52
N HIS A 478 0.71 29.86 -18.43
CA HIS A 478 0.43 28.93 -19.55
C HIS A 478 -1.00 29.13 -20.06
N PHE A 479 -1.99 29.09 -19.17
CA PHE A 479 -3.38 29.27 -19.55
C PHE A 479 -3.67 30.66 -20.13
N ALA A 480 -3.08 31.72 -19.56
CA ALA A 480 -3.19 33.06 -20.12
C ALA A 480 -2.62 33.13 -21.54
N ALA A 481 -1.46 32.50 -21.79
CA ALA A 481 -0.82 32.47 -23.11
C ALA A 481 -1.68 31.74 -24.16
N GLU A 482 -2.26 30.60 -23.81
CA GLU A 482 -3.15 29.83 -24.71
C GLU A 482 -4.41 30.61 -25.08
N LEU A 483 -4.94 31.42 -24.16
CA LEU A 483 -6.11 32.28 -24.40
C LEU A 483 -5.77 33.52 -25.23
N VAL A 484 -4.67 34.21 -24.92
CA VAL A 484 -4.24 35.42 -25.65
C VAL A 484 -3.79 35.09 -27.08
N GLY A 485 -3.07 33.99 -27.25
CA GLY A 485 -2.72 33.45 -28.56
C GLY A 485 -3.89 32.67 -29.17
N ARG A 486 -3.68 31.36 -29.31
CA ARG A 486 -4.67 30.37 -29.76
C ARG A 486 -4.24 29.00 -29.25
N PHE A 487 -5.19 28.11 -28.99
CA PHE A 487 -4.87 26.73 -28.62
C PHE A 487 -4.79 25.89 -29.90
N CYS A 488 -5.92 25.35 -30.36
CA CYS A 488 -5.94 24.48 -31.53
C CYS A 488 -6.62 25.15 -32.74
N CYS A 489 -7.54 26.10 -32.55
CA CYS A 489 -8.22 26.82 -33.64
C CYS A 489 -7.30 27.85 -34.33
N PRO A 490 -6.93 27.66 -35.62
CA PRO A 490 -5.92 28.51 -36.28
C PRO A 490 -6.33 29.98 -36.45
N HIS A 491 -7.61 30.30 -36.49
CA HIS A 491 -8.10 31.65 -36.82
C HIS A 491 -8.86 32.32 -35.67
N ARG A 492 -8.75 31.81 -34.45
CA ARG A 492 -9.39 32.44 -33.29
C ARG A 492 -8.72 33.79 -32.97
N ALA A 493 -9.54 34.83 -32.79
CA ALA A 493 -9.06 36.11 -32.25
C ALA A 493 -8.58 35.94 -30.80
N GLY A 494 -7.55 36.69 -30.40
CA GLY A 494 -7.01 36.62 -29.04
C GLY A 494 -8.07 36.93 -27.99
N LEU A 495 -8.09 36.15 -26.91
CA LEU A 495 -9.04 36.32 -25.80
C LEU A 495 -8.34 37.09 -24.67
N PRO A 496 -8.97 38.15 -24.11
CA PRO A 496 -8.37 38.93 -23.04
C PRO A 496 -8.13 38.09 -21.77
N ALA A 497 -6.88 37.71 -21.50
CA ALA A 497 -6.50 36.99 -20.29
C ALA A 497 -5.19 37.51 -19.71
N MET A 498 -5.08 37.51 -18.39
CA MET A 498 -3.89 38.01 -17.69
C MET A 498 -3.55 37.15 -16.48
N ALA A 499 -2.32 36.65 -16.42
CA ALA A 499 -1.78 35.99 -15.25
C ALA A 499 -1.24 37.03 -14.26
N LEU A 500 -1.84 37.11 -13.07
CA LEU A 500 -1.44 38.02 -11.99
C LEU A 500 -0.09 37.65 -11.37
N SER A 501 0.47 36.51 -11.76
CA SER A 501 1.80 36.04 -11.37
C SER A 501 2.94 36.50 -12.31
N ALA A 502 2.62 37.16 -13.43
CA ALA A 502 3.61 37.46 -14.48
C ALA A 502 4.52 38.66 -14.15
N ASP A 503 4.00 39.69 -13.49
CA ASP A 503 4.76 40.91 -13.18
C ASP A 503 5.61 40.72 -11.90
N SER A 504 6.83 40.22 -12.09
CA SER A 504 7.78 40.04 -10.99
C SER A 504 8.14 41.34 -10.25
N ALA A 505 8.11 42.49 -10.93
CA ALA A 505 8.45 43.77 -10.31
C ALA A 505 7.36 44.17 -9.32
N PHE A 506 6.08 44.07 -9.71
CA PHE A 506 4.98 44.32 -8.79
C PHE A 506 4.95 43.32 -7.63
N LEU A 507 5.05 42.02 -7.90
CA LEU A 507 4.95 40.98 -6.87
C LEU A 507 6.01 41.17 -5.78
N THR A 508 7.25 41.46 -6.17
CA THR A 508 8.36 41.61 -5.22
C THR A 508 8.27 42.93 -4.45
N ALA A 509 7.91 44.04 -5.10
CA ALA A 509 7.73 45.32 -4.43
C ALA A 509 6.58 45.27 -3.41
N TRP A 510 5.41 44.76 -3.79
CA TRP A 510 4.25 44.70 -2.89
C TRP A 510 4.45 43.73 -1.73
N ALA A 511 5.08 42.58 -1.98
CA ALA A 511 5.40 41.62 -0.94
C ALA A 511 6.39 42.16 0.09
N ASN A 512 7.37 42.97 -0.35
CA ASN A 512 8.37 43.59 0.52
C ASN A 512 7.79 44.74 1.34
N ASP A 513 7.00 45.61 0.70
CA ASP A 513 6.59 46.88 1.29
C ASP A 513 5.26 46.79 2.06
N VAL A 514 4.40 45.83 1.73
CA VAL A 514 3.04 45.72 2.29
C VAL A 514 2.76 44.33 2.87
N SER A 515 2.57 43.33 2.00
CA SER A 515 2.18 41.99 2.42
C SER A 515 2.21 41.02 1.23
N TYR A 516 2.82 39.85 1.43
CA TYR A 516 2.71 38.76 0.45
C TYR A 516 1.27 38.20 0.37
N ASP A 517 0.49 38.30 1.45
CA ASP A 517 -0.87 37.78 1.52
C ASP A 517 -1.86 38.60 0.66
N ASP A 518 -1.50 39.80 0.19
CA ASP A 518 -2.42 40.66 -0.59
C ASP A 518 -1.99 40.88 -2.04
N ILE A 519 -0.91 40.23 -2.50
CA ILE A 519 -0.31 40.47 -3.84
C ILE A 519 -1.30 40.24 -5.00
N PHE A 520 -2.20 39.27 -4.89
CA PHE A 520 -3.21 39.03 -5.93
C PHE A 520 -4.45 39.88 -5.71
N ALA A 521 -4.87 40.07 -4.45
CA ALA A 521 -6.01 40.91 -4.10
C ALA A 521 -5.85 42.34 -4.62
N ARG A 522 -4.67 42.93 -4.44
CA ARG A 522 -4.38 44.29 -4.92
C ARG A 522 -4.50 44.43 -6.44
N GLN A 523 -4.05 43.41 -7.18
CA GLN A 523 -4.16 43.40 -8.64
C GLN A 523 -5.60 43.19 -9.09
N VAL A 524 -6.37 42.33 -8.40
CA VAL A 524 -7.81 42.17 -8.67
C VAL A 524 -8.55 43.48 -8.45
N GLU A 525 -8.29 44.20 -7.35
CA GLU A 525 -8.88 45.52 -7.06
C GLU A 525 -8.54 46.58 -8.10
N THR A 526 -7.38 46.45 -8.75
CA THR A 526 -6.89 47.43 -9.73
C THR A 526 -7.42 47.14 -11.13
N PHE A 527 -7.44 45.86 -11.53
CA PHE A 527 -7.66 45.48 -12.93
C PHE A 527 -9.05 44.90 -13.22
N ALA A 528 -9.74 44.36 -12.22
CA ALA A 528 -11.02 43.67 -12.43
C ALA A 528 -12.20 44.63 -12.57
N GLN A 529 -13.14 44.29 -13.44
CA GLN A 529 -14.44 44.92 -13.62
C GLN A 529 -15.54 43.87 -13.42
N ALA A 530 -16.77 44.29 -13.08
CA ALA A 530 -17.85 43.36 -12.72
C ALA A 530 -18.22 42.33 -13.81
N HIS A 531 -17.90 42.60 -15.08
CA HIS A 531 -18.14 41.68 -16.18
C HIS A 531 -16.96 40.71 -16.45
N ASP A 532 -15.87 40.81 -15.69
CA ASP A 532 -14.71 39.93 -15.78
C ASP A 532 -14.89 38.64 -14.99
N LEU A 533 -13.88 37.79 -15.04
CA LEU A 533 -13.80 36.54 -14.29
C LEU A 533 -12.42 36.39 -13.63
N LEU A 534 -12.40 35.88 -12.39
CA LEU A 534 -11.17 35.48 -11.70
C LEU A 534 -11.07 33.95 -11.65
N LEU A 535 -9.95 33.40 -12.13
CA LEU A 535 -9.57 32.00 -11.93
C LEU A 535 -8.45 31.90 -10.88
N GLY A 536 -8.66 31.13 -9.84
CA GLY A 536 -7.63 30.76 -8.86
C GLY A 536 -7.20 29.32 -9.01
N ILE A 537 -5.89 29.08 -9.11
CA ILE A 537 -5.28 27.75 -9.17
C ILE A 537 -4.54 27.50 -7.86
N SER A 538 -4.94 26.46 -7.12
CA SER A 538 -4.30 26.09 -5.85
C SER A 538 -4.42 24.59 -5.60
N THR A 539 -3.29 23.91 -5.36
CA THR A 539 -3.31 22.47 -5.06
C THR A 539 -3.92 22.14 -3.70
N SER A 540 -3.92 23.09 -2.74
CA SER A 540 -4.44 22.89 -1.38
C SER A 540 -5.73 23.64 -1.08
N GLY A 541 -6.06 24.66 -1.87
CA GLY A 541 -7.20 25.56 -1.61
C GLY A 541 -7.06 26.45 -0.37
N ARG A 542 -5.84 26.56 0.20
CA ARG A 542 -5.56 27.23 1.49
C ARG A 542 -4.59 28.41 1.38
N SER A 543 -4.15 28.77 0.17
CA SER A 543 -3.21 29.88 -0.04
C SER A 543 -3.87 31.20 0.32
N LYS A 544 -3.38 31.86 1.38
CA LYS A 544 -3.93 33.13 1.88
C LYS A 544 -4.05 34.19 0.79
N ASN A 545 -3.02 34.32 -0.05
CA ASN A 545 -3.01 35.30 -1.14
C ASN A 545 -4.03 35.03 -2.25
N VAL A 546 -4.35 33.77 -2.53
CA VAL A 546 -5.43 33.41 -3.47
C VAL A 546 -6.79 33.59 -2.80
N ILE A 547 -6.92 33.28 -1.50
CA ILE A 547 -8.14 33.53 -0.71
C ILE A 547 -8.47 35.04 -0.70
N ALA A 548 -7.48 35.89 -0.43
CA ALA A 548 -7.64 37.33 -0.44
C ALA A 548 -8.09 37.85 -1.83
N ALA A 549 -7.58 37.27 -2.91
CA ALA A 549 -8.02 37.59 -4.27
C ALA A 549 -9.50 37.25 -4.51
N PHE A 550 -9.98 36.11 -4.02
CA PHE A 550 -11.40 35.73 -4.12
C PHE A 550 -12.30 36.64 -3.29
N GLN A 551 -11.84 37.03 -2.10
CA GLN A 551 -12.55 38.00 -1.27
C GLN A 551 -12.64 39.37 -1.97
N ALA A 552 -11.57 39.82 -2.62
CA ALA A 552 -11.56 41.05 -3.43
C ALA A 552 -12.51 40.96 -4.63
N ALA A 553 -12.46 39.85 -5.38
CA ALA A 553 -13.37 39.60 -6.50
C ALA A 553 -14.85 39.66 -6.07
N ARG A 554 -15.18 39.04 -4.93
CA ARG A 554 -16.52 39.09 -4.36
C ARG A 554 -16.98 40.50 -4.02
N ARG A 555 -16.11 41.35 -3.47
CA ARG A 555 -16.42 42.77 -3.20
C ARG A 555 -16.74 43.55 -4.48
N LEU A 556 -16.13 43.18 -5.59
CA LEU A 556 -16.29 43.82 -6.91
C LEU A 556 -17.36 43.17 -7.79
N ASN A 557 -18.10 42.18 -7.27
CA ASN A 557 -19.07 41.37 -8.02
C ASN A 557 -18.47 40.68 -9.26
N VAL A 558 -17.20 40.28 -9.19
CA VAL A 558 -16.51 39.52 -10.24
C VAL A 558 -16.80 38.04 -10.05
N LYS A 559 -17.14 37.34 -11.15
CA LYS A 559 -17.40 35.88 -11.13
C LYS A 559 -16.10 35.13 -10.84
N THR A 560 -16.16 34.05 -10.05
CA THR A 560 -14.97 33.32 -9.60
C THR A 560 -15.00 31.83 -9.96
N ILE A 561 -13.87 31.31 -10.45
CA ILE A 561 -13.66 29.88 -10.68
C ILE A 561 -12.43 29.46 -9.89
N ALA A 562 -12.50 28.35 -9.16
CA ALA A 562 -11.36 27.77 -8.46
C ALA A 562 -11.00 26.39 -9.01
N LEU A 563 -9.75 26.22 -9.42
CA LEU A 563 -9.16 24.95 -9.81
C LEU A 563 -8.28 24.43 -8.67
N LEU A 564 -8.78 23.40 -7.99
CA LEU A 564 -8.37 23.00 -6.65
C LEU A 564 -7.94 21.52 -6.59
N GLY A 565 -7.24 21.14 -5.52
CA GLY A 565 -6.93 19.74 -5.21
C GLY A 565 -7.36 19.34 -3.79
N GLY A 566 -7.25 18.04 -3.48
CA GLY A 566 -7.59 17.49 -2.18
C GLY A 566 -9.07 17.65 -1.83
N ASP A 567 -9.35 18.29 -0.70
CA ASP A 567 -10.70 18.60 -0.23
C ASP A 567 -11.25 19.94 -0.78
N GLY A 568 -10.40 20.70 -1.47
CA GLY A 568 -10.67 22.04 -1.99
C GLY A 568 -10.38 23.18 -1.01
N GLY A 569 -10.02 22.87 0.25
CA GLY A 569 -9.70 23.87 1.26
C GLY A 569 -10.78 24.94 1.46
N GLU A 570 -10.35 26.12 1.92
CA GLU A 570 -11.23 27.26 2.16
C GLU A 570 -11.79 27.85 0.86
N LEU A 571 -10.94 27.93 -0.18
CA LEU A 571 -11.30 28.48 -1.49
C LEU A 571 -12.52 27.83 -2.14
N ARG A 572 -12.77 26.55 -1.86
CA ARG A 572 -13.95 25.83 -2.38
C ARG A 572 -15.26 26.54 -2.06
N SER A 573 -15.38 27.12 -0.86
CA SER A 573 -16.58 27.83 -0.40
C SER A 573 -16.68 29.27 -0.89
N LEU A 574 -15.55 29.84 -1.32
CA LEU A 574 -15.45 31.21 -1.80
C LEU A 574 -15.66 31.33 -3.31
N ALA A 575 -15.53 30.23 -4.05
CA ALA A 575 -15.69 30.17 -5.49
C ALA A 575 -17.15 30.00 -5.92
N ASP A 576 -17.57 30.66 -7.01
CA ASP A 576 -18.85 30.37 -7.65
C ASP A 576 -18.86 28.97 -8.31
N ILE A 577 -17.71 28.58 -8.89
CA ILE A 577 -17.51 27.29 -9.52
C ILE A 577 -16.19 26.71 -9.00
N ALA A 578 -16.24 25.52 -8.40
CA ALA A 578 -15.06 24.83 -7.87
C ALA A 578 -14.85 23.51 -8.62
N ILE A 579 -13.69 23.38 -9.28
CA ILE A 579 -13.20 22.13 -9.86
C ILE A 579 -12.19 21.54 -8.88
N VAL A 580 -12.60 20.53 -8.11
CA VAL A 580 -11.75 19.92 -7.06
C VAL A 580 -11.22 18.57 -7.51
N ILE A 581 -9.94 18.51 -7.86
CA ILE A 581 -9.27 17.29 -8.33
C ILE A 581 -9.23 16.26 -7.20
N PRO A 582 -9.78 15.04 -7.41
CA PRO A 582 -9.91 14.00 -6.39
C PRO A 582 -8.59 13.24 -6.16
N ALA A 583 -7.51 13.97 -5.90
CA ALA A 583 -6.19 13.44 -5.57
C ALA A 583 -5.63 14.17 -4.33
N LEU A 584 -4.72 13.52 -3.61
CA LEU A 584 -4.09 14.07 -2.40
C LEU A 584 -2.63 14.43 -2.61
N GLU A 585 -1.97 13.79 -3.57
CA GLU A 585 -0.60 14.10 -3.94
C GLU A 585 -0.55 15.37 -4.81
N THR A 586 0.25 16.34 -4.41
CA THR A 586 0.39 17.62 -5.12
C THR A 586 0.79 17.45 -6.59
N GLN A 587 1.67 16.49 -6.90
CA GLN A 587 2.12 16.20 -8.26
C GLN A 587 0.96 15.72 -9.14
N ARG A 588 0.15 14.78 -8.63
CA ARG A 588 -1.04 14.24 -9.34
C ARG A 588 -2.11 15.30 -9.53
N ILE A 589 -2.28 16.17 -8.53
CA ILE A 589 -3.18 17.33 -8.64
C ILE A 589 -2.71 18.25 -9.78
N GLN A 590 -1.42 18.59 -9.83
CA GLN A 590 -0.86 19.47 -10.87
C GLN A 590 -1.01 18.89 -12.28
N GLU A 591 -0.77 17.59 -12.47
CA GLU A 591 -0.90 16.95 -13.79
C GLU A 591 -2.34 16.90 -14.28
N VAL A 592 -3.32 16.75 -13.39
CA VAL A 592 -4.74 16.85 -13.76
C VAL A 592 -5.14 18.32 -13.95
N GLN A 593 -4.55 19.26 -13.20
CA GLN A 593 -4.78 20.71 -13.33
C GLN A 593 -4.45 21.19 -14.74
N ILE A 594 -3.26 20.83 -15.26
CA ILE A 594 -2.85 21.20 -16.62
C ILE A 594 -3.74 20.54 -17.69
N LEU A 595 -4.15 19.29 -17.49
CA LEU A 595 -5.12 18.62 -18.37
C LEU A 595 -6.46 19.37 -18.39
N VAL A 596 -6.98 19.77 -17.22
CA VAL A 596 -8.23 20.55 -17.13
C VAL A 596 -8.08 21.89 -17.83
N ILE A 597 -6.94 22.56 -17.71
CA ILE A 597 -6.64 23.81 -18.42
C ILE A 597 -6.75 23.61 -19.94
N HIS A 598 -6.16 22.55 -20.49
CA HIS A 598 -6.26 22.25 -21.93
C HIS A 598 -7.70 21.92 -22.35
N LEU A 599 -8.44 21.16 -21.55
CA LEU A 599 -9.87 20.90 -21.80
C LEU A 599 -10.72 22.17 -21.77
N LEU A 600 -10.42 23.12 -20.87
CA LEU A 600 -11.10 24.41 -20.84
C LEU A 600 -10.80 25.21 -22.12
N CYS A 601 -9.55 25.24 -22.58
CA CYS A 601 -9.20 25.85 -23.87
C CYS A 601 -10.03 25.25 -25.01
N GLU A 602 -10.02 23.93 -25.16
CA GLU A 602 -10.75 23.22 -26.22
C GLU A 602 -12.25 23.54 -26.21
N LEU A 603 -12.90 23.45 -25.04
CA LEU A 603 -14.32 23.74 -24.87
C LEU A 603 -14.66 25.23 -25.11
N ILE A 604 -13.78 26.15 -24.73
CA ILE A 604 -13.98 27.58 -25.00
C ILE A 604 -13.94 27.83 -26.51
N GLU A 605 -12.99 27.23 -27.23
CA GLU A 605 -12.90 27.36 -28.70
C GLU A 605 -14.13 26.75 -29.38
N GLU A 606 -14.58 25.57 -28.94
CA GLU A 606 -15.79 24.92 -29.46
C GLU A 606 -17.04 25.82 -29.28
N HIS A 607 -17.24 26.38 -28.08
CA HIS A 607 -18.38 27.27 -27.82
C HIS A 607 -18.34 28.55 -28.67
N LEU A 608 -17.15 29.11 -28.89
CA LEU A 608 -17.00 30.32 -29.71
C LEU A 608 -17.23 30.03 -31.20
N LEU A 609 -16.79 28.87 -31.70
CA LEU A 609 -17.04 28.44 -33.07
C LEU A 609 -18.52 28.10 -33.32
N ALA A 610 -19.19 27.46 -32.37
CA ALA A 610 -20.62 27.17 -32.46
C ALA A 610 -21.50 28.43 -32.46
N ALA A 611 -21.03 29.52 -31.86
CA ALA A 611 -21.71 30.82 -31.87
C ALA A 611 -21.56 31.57 -33.22
N ASP A 612 -20.61 31.15 -34.07
CA ASP A 612 -20.36 31.73 -35.39
C ASP A 612 -20.98 30.82 -36.48
N SER A 613 -22.20 31.15 -36.91
CA SER A 613 -23.01 30.35 -37.85
C SER A 613 -22.39 30.18 -39.25
N SER A 614 -21.23 30.77 -39.51
CA SER A 614 -20.44 30.63 -40.74
C SER A 614 -19.44 29.45 -40.75
N ASN A 615 -19.24 28.74 -39.63
CA ASN A 615 -18.17 27.72 -39.48
C ASN A 615 -18.65 26.29 -39.16
N VAL A 616 -19.95 26.00 -39.21
CA VAL A 616 -20.53 24.69 -38.81
C VAL A 616 -20.00 23.51 -39.64
N GLU A 617 -19.66 23.71 -40.92
CA GLU A 617 -19.06 22.66 -41.78
C GLU A 617 -17.61 22.29 -41.40
N ARG A 618 -16.89 23.13 -40.63
CA ARG A 618 -15.49 22.85 -40.22
C ARG A 618 -15.40 22.02 -38.94
N LEU A 619 -16.40 22.10 -38.06
CA LEU A 619 -16.46 21.35 -36.79
C LEU A 619 -16.54 19.82 -37.02
N SER A 620 -17.25 19.39 -38.06
CA SER A 620 -17.38 17.96 -38.42
C SER A 620 -16.06 17.36 -38.95
N GLN A 621 -15.30 18.10 -39.76
CA GLN A 621 -13.98 17.66 -40.27
C GLN A 621 -12.89 17.64 -39.18
N TRP A 622 -13.07 18.40 -38.10
CA TRP A 622 -12.07 18.57 -37.05
C TRP A 622 -12.03 17.41 -36.03
N SER A 623 -13.19 16.84 -35.69
CA SER A 623 -13.29 15.77 -34.69
C SER A 623 -12.75 14.41 -35.18
N GLU A 624 -12.89 14.09 -36.47
CA GLU A 624 -12.43 12.81 -37.03
C GLU A 624 -10.92 12.76 -37.28
N THR A 625 -10.31 13.88 -37.69
CA THR A 625 -8.91 13.88 -38.16
C THR A 625 -7.88 13.80 -37.02
N ASN A 626 -8.21 14.28 -35.81
CA ASN A 626 -7.27 14.32 -34.68
C ASN A 626 -7.34 13.11 -33.73
N TYR A 627 -8.45 12.38 -33.68
CA TYR A 627 -8.59 11.20 -32.81
C TYR A 627 -8.29 9.86 -33.50
N LEU A 628 -8.27 9.80 -34.84
CA LEU A 628 -8.04 8.55 -35.61
C LEU A 628 -6.60 8.34 -36.11
N ALA A 629 -5.68 9.29 -35.91
CA ALA A 629 -4.31 9.19 -36.43
C ALA A 629 -3.37 8.21 -35.68
N VAL A 630 -3.86 7.45 -34.69
CA VAL A 630 -3.06 6.43 -33.95
C VAL A 630 -3.69 5.04 -34.01
N GLY A 631 -4.59 4.80 -34.96
CA GLY A 631 -5.10 3.47 -35.27
C GLY A 631 -4.46 2.96 -36.55
N THR A 632 -3.66 1.89 -36.46
CA THR A 632 -3.08 1.09 -37.57
C THR A 632 -1.69 1.46 -38.13
N GLU A 633 -0.69 1.58 -37.27
CA GLU A 633 0.66 1.12 -37.66
C GLU A 633 1.15 0.08 -36.65
N ARG A 634 1.51 -1.10 -37.16
CA ARG A 634 2.15 -2.17 -36.38
C ARG A 634 3.45 -1.60 -35.80
N LEU A 635 3.56 -1.59 -34.48
CA LEU A 635 4.84 -1.41 -33.80
C LEU A 635 5.76 -2.59 -34.16
N GLU A 636 6.67 -2.38 -35.10
CA GLU A 636 7.81 -3.27 -35.33
C GLU A 636 8.70 -3.29 -34.07
N PRO A 637 9.26 -4.44 -33.67
CA PRO A 637 10.11 -4.53 -32.48
C PRO A 637 11.39 -3.70 -32.67
N TYR A 638 11.76 -2.97 -31.62
CA TYR A 638 13.02 -2.22 -31.49
C TYR A 638 14.22 -3.07 -31.96
N ARG A 639 14.81 -2.72 -33.11
CA ARG A 639 16.15 -3.20 -33.48
C ARG A 639 17.17 -2.42 -32.67
N VAL A 640 17.88 -3.12 -31.79
CA VAL A 640 19.12 -2.64 -31.18
C VAL A 640 20.08 -2.28 -32.31
N VAL A 641 20.43 -1.00 -32.39
CA VAL A 641 21.47 -0.51 -33.30
C VAL A 641 22.78 -1.16 -32.87
N GLN A 642 23.30 -2.06 -33.70
CA GLN A 642 24.67 -2.56 -33.55
C GLN A 642 25.63 -1.39 -33.67
N GLU A 643 26.46 -1.19 -32.66
CA GLU A 643 27.59 -0.27 -32.68
C GLU A 643 28.48 -0.57 -33.89
N GLN A 644 28.56 0.37 -34.83
CA GLN A 644 29.64 0.38 -35.82
C GLN A 644 30.89 1.01 -35.18
N PRO A 645 32.08 0.44 -35.42
CA PRO A 645 33.31 0.93 -34.82
C PRO A 645 33.71 2.27 -35.45
N LEU A 646 33.99 3.25 -34.58
CA LEU A 646 34.53 4.56 -34.94
C LEU A 646 35.85 4.43 -35.70
N HIS A 647 35.82 4.77 -36.99
CA HIS A 647 37.02 4.97 -37.79
C HIS A 647 37.79 6.21 -37.31
N ALA A 648 39.05 5.98 -36.92
CA ALA A 648 40.06 7.01 -36.72
C ALA A 648 40.36 7.75 -38.04
N GLY A 649 40.24 9.08 -38.05
CA GLY A 649 40.43 9.85 -39.29
C GLY A 649 40.56 11.36 -39.12
N LYS A 650 41.70 11.79 -38.56
CA LYS A 650 42.45 13.03 -38.86
C LYS A 650 41.67 14.34 -39.15
N THR A 651 41.85 15.32 -38.27
CA THR A 651 42.05 16.72 -38.68
C THR A 651 43.08 17.41 -37.79
N LYS A 652 44.21 17.77 -38.40
CA LYS A 652 45.24 18.69 -37.88
C LYS A 652 44.86 20.13 -38.24
N ARG A 653 45.01 21.06 -37.29
CA ARG A 653 45.50 22.46 -37.39
C ARG A 653 44.75 23.32 -36.36
N SER A 654 45.35 23.65 -35.22
CA SER A 654 46.37 24.69 -34.95
C SER A 654 45.74 26.01 -34.50
N GLN A 655 45.94 26.37 -33.24
CA GLN A 655 46.50 27.68 -32.85
C GLN A 655 46.96 27.65 -31.39
N LYS A 656 48.22 28.02 -31.20
CA LYS A 656 48.92 28.28 -29.93
C LYS A 656 48.55 29.68 -29.40
N VAL A 657 48.89 29.90 -28.11
CA VAL A 657 49.24 31.16 -27.38
C VAL A 657 48.36 31.24 -26.12
N SER A 658 48.82 31.45 -24.87
CA SER A 658 50.14 31.65 -24.24
C SER A 658 49.91 31.46 -22.73
N LEU A 659 50.78 30.75 -22.02
CA LEU A 659 50.84 30.80 -20.55
C LEU A 659 52.31 30.91 -20.12
N ALA A 660 52.67 32.08 -19.62
CA ALA A 660 53.89 32.31 -18.87
C ALA A 660 53.66 31.87 -17.42
N ARG A 661 54.51 30.96 -16.92
CA ARG A 661 54.70 30.74 -15.47
C ARG A 661 56.19 30.68 -15.18
N THR A 662 56.60 31.63 -14.36
CA THR A 662 57.90 31.77 -13.73
C THR A 662 58.15 30.61 -12.76
N GLU A 663 59.40 30.19 -12.74
CA GLU A 663 59.97 29.08 -11.99
C GLU A 663 60.08 29.29 -10.47
N LYS A 664 60.09 28.14 -9.75
CA LYS A 664 60.98 27.74 -8.63
C LYS A 664 60.93 28.54 -7.33
N ARG A 665 61.10 27.99 -6.12
CA ARG A 665 61.72 26.77 -5.51
C ARG A 665 61.21 26.76 -4.05
N GLY A 666 61.31 25.76 -3.19
CA GLY A 666 62.05 24.50 -3.05
C GLY A 666 61.53 23.84 -1.75
N GLY A 667 61.58 22.52 -1.58
CA GLY A 667 62.75 21.75 -1.11
C GLY A 667 62.49 21.31 0.36
N GLY A 668 62.60 20.03 0.74
CA GLY A 668 63.06 18.85 0.02
C GLY A 668 62.57 17.55 0.63
#